data_AF-A0AAD9B9A0-F1
#
_entry.id   AF-A0AAD9B9A0-F1
#
_cell.length_a   1.000
_cell.length_b   1.000
_cell.length_c   1.000
_cell.angle_alpha   90.00
_cell.angle_beta   90.00
_cell.angle_gamma   90.00
#
_symmetry.space_group_name_H-M   'P 1'
#
loop_
_entity.id
_entity.type
_entity.pdbx_description
1 polymer ?
#
loop_
_entity_poly.entity_id
_entity_poly.type
_entity_poly.pdbx_seq_one_letter_code
_entity_poly.pdbx_strand_id
1 'polypeptide(L)'
;MDSKGSGTMEVAALGRPFGLGMLYDCRNDSLVPGMTLWDHEDLKNHIGERPQMFNDCDIVASESIEDKSKALNVEASLKASFLSGLVEVHELSMNHLGRGNVKHPYVFDQGIATHVVTGILYGAQAFFVFDREVSVNENHQEIQGNLKVMIKKISSVSIEGEGSLKMEDDEIKNVEKFSCRFIGDFFVQKPPTSFQEAVEVYQSLPKLLEGGENAVPVKVWLLPLTCLDSTAAKLVRQISIGLVQESQSVLEDFSDLEMRFNDALRTQTAQQFPQIGKKLKTFKQMCSQFKKVFQRTLAKKLPSIRGGGEEEAVLAEELRKTCSSPFNSKDLNEWMDCKEREISILKSYTNMMKNTQIVPCENDFHEGILNAEQAVCFVFTSLGSDEAYLSTLSNYLQQTPKPDDAQDPHPPDQWYTSREEWKAMRQKAKLFSDFAEANKENKNITFLTVGLTNETQKGASIYLYTDGFSVNENFEPPSKPATVTGSDINHNSVTLKISPPRFGAEDISSYSVEYCVSGEDGWKQETESKAEEVTVSGLSPNTEYMFRCRAETPVGAGPANEVSGSIKTLPCSPPGKLHVESTSREISVSWEKPAELGQDVHVLSYIVEYAKPDQQVKEEDLHWEQMMAGAEKSIISGLQPETEYAVRVRIPQK
;
A
#
# COMPACT_ATOMS: atom_id res chain seq x y z
N MET A 1 -21.29 -19.63 51.12
CA MET A 1 -22.29 -20.72 50.99
C MET A 1 -21.78 -21.62 49.89
N ASP A 2 -21.56 -22.90 50.18
CA ASP A 2 -21.08 -23.88 49.19
C ASP A 2 -22.10 -24.06 48.06
N SER A 3 -21.71 -23.68 46.84
CA SER A 3 -22.55 -23.57 45.65
C SER A 3 -22.85 -24.90 44.94
N LYS A 4 -22.47 -26.05 45.51
CA LYS A 4 -22.58 -27.34 44.80
C LYS A 4 -23.91 -28.08 44.99
N GLY A 5 -24.87 -27.53 45.75
CA GLY A 5 -26.14 -28.20 46.04
C GLY A 5 -27.43 -27.45 45.68
N SER A 6 -27.38 -26.17 45.30
CA SER A 6 -28.59 -25.31 45.20
C SER A 6 -29.11 -25.01 43.80
N GLY A 7 -28.43 -25.46 42.73
CA GLY A 7 -28.83 -25.16 41.35
C GLY A 7 -28.75 -23.67 40.97
N THR A 8 -28.11 -22.85 41.79
CA THR A 8 -27.94 -21.40 41.56
C THR A 8 -26.94 -21.15 40.42
N MET A 9 -27.32 -20.31 39.45
CA MET A 9 -26.50 -19.95 38.30
C MET A 9 -25.86 -18.57 38.50
N GLU A 10 -24.68 -18.39 37.93
CA GLU A 10 -23.90 -17.15 38.01
C GLU A 10 -23.85 -16.49 36.63
N VAL A 11 -24.10 -15.18 36.55
CA VAL A 11 -24.14 -14.44 35.29
C VAL A 11 -23.48 -13.08 35.43
N ALA A 12 -22.69 -12.70 34.42
CA ALA A 12 -22.14 -11.34 34.31
C ALA A 12 -23.25 -10.33 34.02
N ALA A 13 -23.27 -9.20 34.75
CA ALA A 13 -24.31 -8.19 34.60
C ALA A 13 -24.23 -7.46 33.26
N LEU A 14 -23.01 -7.19 32.77
CA LEU A 14 -22.72 -6.54 31.48
C LEU A 14 -23.47 -5.21 31.28
N GLY A 15 -23.49 -4.35 32.30
CA GLY A 15 -24.16 -3.06 32.25
C GLY A 15 -25.70 -3.12 32.29
N ARG A 16 -26.31 -4.30 32.47
CA ARG A 16 -27.77 -4.43 32.60
C ARG A 16 -28.24 -4.03 34.00
N PRO A 17 -29.40 -3.35 34.14
CA PRO A 17 -29.87 -2.83 35.42
C PRO A 17 -30.51 -3.93 36.29
N PHE A 18 -29.66 -4.76 36.91
CA PHE A 18 -30.12 -5.83 37.82
C PHE A 18 -30.54 -5.28 39.19
N GLY A 19 -31.62 -5.85 39.71
CA GLY A 19 -32.13 -5.61 41.05
C GLY A 19 -32.55 -6.91 41.72
N LEU A 20 -32.44 -6.97 43.05
CA LEU A 20 -32.87 -8.14 43.82
C LEU A 20 -34.35 -8.44 43.60
N GLY A 21 -34.67 -9.72 43.43
CA GLY A 21 -36.02 -10.19 43.15
C GLY A 21 -36.46 -10.01 41.70
N MET A 22 -35.67 -9.40 40.80
CA MET A 22 -36.03 -9.32 39.39
C MET A 22 -36.09 -10.72 38.76
N LEU A 23 -37.01 -10.88 37.82
CA LEU A 23 -37.16 -12.11 37.07
C LEU A 23 -36.25 -12.12 35.84
N TYR A 24 -35.70 -13.29 35.51
CA TYR A 24 -34.77 -13.49 34.40
C TYR A 24 -35.17 -14.70 33.55
N ASP A 25 -35.10 -14.54 32.23
CA ASP A 25 -35.34 -15.62 31.26
C ASP A 25 -34.03 -16.07 30.60
N CYS A 26 -33.50 -17.22 31.03
CA CYS A 26 -32.26 -17.80 30.50
C CYS A 26 -32.38 -18.28 29.05
N ARG A 27 -33.59 -18.41 28.51
CA ARG A 27 -33.77 -18.74 27.09
C ARG A 27 -33.41 -17.55 26.21
N ASN A 28 -33.73 -16.34 26.67
CA ASN A 28 -33.51 -15.09 25.96
C ASN A 28 -32.32 -14.27 26.49
N ASP A 29 -31.73 -14.69 27.62
CA ASP A 29 -30.74 -13.94 28.38
C ASP A 29 -31.14 -12.49 28.69
N SER A 30 -32.40 -12.32 29.09
CA SER A 30 -33.00 -11.01 29.34
C SER A 30 -33.70 -10.94 30.70
N LEU A 31 -33.67 -9.73 31.26
CA LEU A 31 -34.49 -9.35 32.41
C LEU A 31 -35.94 -9.18 31.97
N VAL A 32 -36.88 -9.59 32.81
CA VAL A 32 -38.31 -9.32 32.60
C VAL A 32 -38.62 -7.93 33.18
N PRO A 33 -38.89 -6.91 32.34
CA PRO A 33 -39.02 -5.54 32.82
C PRO A 33 -40.22 -5.37 33.77
N GLY A 34 -40.06 -4.58 34.82
CA GLY A 34 -41.15 -4.18 35.71
C GLY A 34 -41.72 -5.29 36.61
N MET A 35 -41.10 -6.47 36.64
CA MET A 35 -41.55 -7.59 37.48
C MET A 35 -40.47 -8.01 38.49
N THR A 36 -40.82 -7.97 39.76
CA THR A 36 -40.02 -8.58 40.85
C THR A 36 -40.87 -9.61 41.57
N LEU A 37 -40.24 -10.69 42.04
CA LEU A 37 -40.92 -11.82 42.67
C LEU A 37 -41.40 -11.50 44.08
N TRP A 38 -40.63 -10.72 44.83
CA TRP A 38 -40.92 -10.36 46.22
C TRP A 38 -41.17 -8.86 46.35
N ASP A 39 -42.07 -8.50 47.25
CA ASP A 39 -42.34 -7.10 47.55
C ASP A 39 -41.07 -6.39 48.03
N HIS A 40 -40.99 -5.12 47.70
CA HIS A 40 -39.85 -4.28 48.01
C HIS A 40 -39.69 -4.01 49.51
N GLU A 41 -40.78 -3.78 50.24
CA GLU A 41 -40.74 -3.60 51.70
C GLU A 41 -40.35 -4.91 52.39
N ASP A 42 -40.84 -6.04 51.89
CA ASP A 42 -40.45 -7.37 52.36
C ASP A 42 -38.98 -7.66 52.09
N LEU A 43 -38.48 -7.35 50.88
CA LEU A 43 -37.08 -7.49 50.52
C LEU A 43 -36.18 -6.65 51.43
N LYS A 44 -36.53 -5.38 51.66
CA LYS A 44 -35.74 -4.47 52.52
C LYS A 44 -35.47 -5.04 53.91
N ASN A 45 -36.44 -5.76 54.48
CA ASN A 45 -36.30 -6.34 55.82
C ASN A 45 -35.46 -7.64 55.84
N HIS A 46 -35.13 -8.22 54.68
CA HIS A 46 -34.45 -9.51 54.55
C HIS A 46 -33.16 -9.47 53.70
N ILE A 47 -32.72 -8.27 53.30
CA ILE A 47 -31.44 -8.09 52.60
C ILE A 47 -30.30 -8.08 53.61
N GLY A 48 -29.34 -8.99 53.41
CA GLY A 48 -28.06 -8.98 54.11
C GLY A 48 -26.98 -8.39 53.23
N GLU A 49 -26.42 -7.24 53.63
CA GLU A 49 -25.30 -6.61 52.93
C GLU A 49 -23.98 -7.03 53.58
N ARG A 50 -23.00 -7.37 52.73
CA ARG A 50 -21.64 -7.70 53.18
C ARG A 50 -20.65 -6.90 52.33
N PRO A 51 -19.86 -6.00 52.95
CA PRO A 51 -18.80 -5.32 52.23
C PRO A 51 -17.82 -6.32 51.63
N GLN A 52 -17.52 -6.17 50.35
CA GLN A 52 -16.48 -6.89 49.63
C GLN A 52 -15.59 -5.86 48.97
N MET A 53 -14.45 -5.55 49.60
CA MET A 53 -13.47 -4.62 49.04
C MET A 53 -12.40 -5.41 48.31
N PHE A 54 -12.35 -5.26 47.00
CA PHE A 54 -11.37 -5.90 46.12
C PHE A 54 -11.11 -4.99 44.93
N ASN A 55 -9.86 -4.94 44.49
CA ASN A 55 -9.44 -4.25 43.28
C ASN A 55 -8.57 -5.22 42.48
N ASP A 56 -8.82 -5.31 41.18
CA ASP A 56 -8.07 -6.15 40.25
C ASP A 56 -7.74 -5.38 38.98
N CYS A 57 -6.67 -5.77 38.32
CA CYS A 57 -6.28 -5.18 37.06
C CYS A 57 -5.65 -6.23 36.15
N ASP A 58 -6.35 -6.51 35.05
CA ASP A 58 -5.90 -7.42 34.01
C ASP A 58 -5.48 -6.65 32.75
N ILE A 59 -4.49 -7.20 32.04
CA ILE A 59 -3.98 -6.65 30.79
C ILE A 59 -4.12 -7.69 29.70
N VAL A 60 -5.00 -7.40 28.75
CA VAL A 60 -5.29 -8.24 27.60
C VAL A 60 -4.61 -7.63 26.38
N ALA A 61 -3.76 -8.41 25.71
CA ALA A 61 -3.01 -7.97 24.54
C ALA A 61 -3.67 -8.37 23.21
N SER A 62 -4.95 -8.74 23.25
CA SER A 62 -5.72 -9.30 22.15
C SER A 62 -7.16 -8.77 22.19
N GLU A 63 -7.72 -8.54 21.02
CA GLU A 63 -9.08 -8.03 20.82
C GLU A 63 -10.07 -9.14 20.41
N SER A 64 -9.64 -10.41 20.45
CA SER A 64 -10.48 -11.56 20.07
C SER A 64 -11.74 -11.64 20.92
N ILE A 65 -12.80 -12.27 20.40
CA ILE A 65 -14.05 -12.41 21.16
C ILE A 65 -13.81 -13.32 22.37
N GLU A 66 -12.94 -14.31 22.25
CA GLU A 66 -12.52 -15.18 23.36
C GLU A 66 -11.89 -14.39 24.50
N ASP A 67 -10.92 -13.52 24.20
CA ASP A 67 -10.17 -12.79 25.22
C ASP A 67 -11.04 -11.69 25.86
N LYS A 68 -11.89 -11.03 25.07
CA LYS A 68 -12.93 -10.11 25.58
C LYS A 68 -13.92 -10.83 26.49
N SER A 69 -14.35 -12.04 26.12
CA SER A 69 -15.26 -12.85 26.93
C SER A 69 -14.63 -13.27 28.26
N LYS A 70 -13.34 -13.62 28.27
CA LYS A 70 -12.59 -13.92 29.49
C LYS A 70 -12.46 -12.70 30.40
N ALA A 71 -12.08 -11.55 29.84
CA ALA A 71 -11.95 -10.30 30.58
C ALA A 71 -13.28 -9.86 31.24
N LEU A 72 -14.41 -10.19 30.60
CA LEU A 72 -15.77 -9.91 31.08
C LEU A 72 -16.38 -11.05 31.92
N ASN A 73 -15.65 -12.14 32.18
CA ASN A 73 -16.15 -13.34 32.87
C ASN A 73 -17.48 -13.87 32.27
N VAL A 74 -17.57 -13.91 30.94
CA VAL A 74 -18.75 -14.38 30.20
C VAL A 74 -18.69 -15.90 30.04
N GLU A 75 -19.60 -16.62 30.70
CA GLU A 75 -19.75 -18.07 30.54
C GLU A 75 -20.23 -18.48 29.12
N ALA A 76 -19.99 -19.73 28.73
CA ALA A 76 -20.29 -20.24 27.39
C ALA A 76 -21.77 -20.09 26.98
N SER A 77 -22.71 -20.23 27.91
CA SER A 77 -24.15 -20.04 27.68
C SER A 77 -24.46 -18.58 27.31
N LEU A 78 -23.97 -17.63 28.10
CA LEU A 78 -24.15 -16.19 27.84
C LEU A 78 -23.41 -15.74 26.58
N LYS A 79 -22.26 -16.34 26.29
CA LYS A 79 -21.44 -16.06 25.10
C LYS A 79 -22.22 -16.28 23.80
N ALA A 80 -22.97 -17.38 23.69
CA ALA A 80 -23.79 -17.65 22.50
C ALA A 80 -24.84 -16.54 22.26
N SER A 81 -25.41 -16.00 23.35
CA SER A 81 -26.40 -14.92 23.32
C SER A 81 -25.77 -13.57 23.02
N PHE A 82 -24.57 -13.33 23.51
CA PHE A 82 -23.78 -12.15 23.19
C PHE A 82 -23.43 -12.10 21.70
N LEU A 83 -22.94 -13.22 21.15
CA LEU A 83 -22.59 -13.36 19.73
C LEU A 83 -23.78 -13.11 18.79
N SER A 84 -24.99 -13.50 19.21
CA SER A 84 -26.22 -13.30 18.43
C SER A 84 -26.82 -11.89 18.56
N GLY A 85 -26.35 -11.08 19.51
CA GLY A 85 -26.91 -9.77 19.82
C GLY A 85 -28.19 -9.83 20.67
N LEU A 86 -28.49 -10.97 21.31
CA LEU A 86 -29.58 -11.06 22.30
C LEU A 86 -29.26 -10.30 23.58
N VAL A 87 -27.97 -10.14 23.89
CA VAL A 87 -27.49 -9.37 25.04
C VAL A 87 -27.14 -7.97 24.57
N GLU A 88 -27.92 -6.98 25.01
CA GLU A 88 -27.56 -5.57 24.89
C GLU A 88 -26.64 -5.18 26.06
N VAL A 89 -25.51 -4.57 25.73
CA VAL A 89 -24.58 -3.97 26.70
C VAL A 89 -24.82 -2.47 26.70
N HIS A 90 -25.02 -1.88 27.88
CA HIS A 90 -25.23 -0.45 28.03
C HIS A 90 -24.05 0.18 28.80
N GLU A 91 -23.61 1.37 28.38
CA GLU A 91 -22.84 2.27 29.23
C GLU A 91 -23.80 2.83 30.30
N LEU A 92 -23.58 2.44 31.55
CA LEU A 92 -24.42 2.88 32.65
C LEU A 92 -24.06 4.33 33.00
N SER A 93 -25.05 5.22 32.92
CA SER A 93 -25.02 6.51 33.60
C SER A 93 -25.87 6.42 34.86
N MET A 94 -25.50 7.17 35.91
CA MET A 94 -26.06 7.12 37.27
C MET A 94 -27.51 7.63 37.40
N ASN A 95 -28.41 7.20 36.53
CA ASN A 95 -29.85 7.38 36.68
C ASN A 95 -30.57 6.09 36.27
N HIS A 96 -31.45 5.63 37.16
CA HIS A 96 -32.47 4.57 37.03
C HIS A 96 -32.21 3.25 37.77
N LEU A 97 -32.53 3.26 39.07
CA LEU A 97 -33.21 2.14 39.75
C LEU A 97 -34.28 2.69 40.71
N GLY A 98 -35.37 3.24 40.14
CA GLY A 98 -36.57 3.67 40.88
C GLY A 98 -37.67 2.60 40.85
N ARG A 99 -38.23 2.26 42.03
CA ARG A 99 -39.11 1.10 42.31
C ARG A 99 -40.62 1.41 42.31
N GLY A 100 -41.44 0.35 42.15
CA GLY A 100 -42.86 0.21 42.58
C GLY A 100 -43.70 -0.57 41.54
N ASN A 101 -44.42 -1.68 41.77
CA ASN A 101 -44.94 -2.43 42.94
C ASN A 101 -44.96 -3.94 42.60
N VAL A 102 -45.07 -4.87 43.56
CA VAL A 102 -45.18 -6.33 43.28
C VAL A 102 -46.63 -6.84 43.29
N LYS A 103 -47.02 -7.62 42.26
CA LYS A 103 -48.42 -8.03 42.00
C LYS A 103 -48.65 -9.40 41.30
N HIS A 104 -47.68 -10.31 41.15
CA HIS A 104 -47.76 -11.30 40.04
C HIS A 104 -47.49 -12.79 40.40
N PRO A 105 -48.49 -13.53 40.94
CA PRO A 105 -48.38 -14.97 41.19
C PRO A 105 -48.41 -15.85 39.91
N TYR A 106 -48.87 -15.34 38.77
CA TYR A 106 -48.97 -16.07 37.50
C TYR A 106 -47.61 -16.34 36.80
N VAL A 107 -46.51 -15.84 37.37
CA VAL A 107 -45.14 -16.00 36.84
C VAL A 107 -44.74 -17.47 36.73
N PHE A 108 -45.16 -18.28 37.71
CA PHE A 108 -44.86 -19.71 37.77
C PHE A 108 -45.60 -20.51 36.69
N ASP A 109 -46.80 -20.04 36.30
CA ASP A 109 -47.67 -20.73 35.33
C ASP A 109 -47.39 -20.31 33.88
N GLN A 110 -47.19 -19.02 33.63
CA GLN A 110 -47.14 -18.45 32.26
C GLN A 110 -45.79 -18.58 31.57
N GLY A 111 -44.75 -19.07 32.27
CA GLY A 111 -43.44 -19.32 31.66
C GLY A 111 -42.74 -18.06 31.14
N ILE A 112 -43.03 -16.92 31.76
CA ILE A 112 -42.45 -15.60 31.44
C ILE A 112 -41.03 -15.42 31.98
N ALA A 113 -40.62 -16.25 32.95
CA ALA A 113 -39.30 -16.24 33.54
C ALA A 113 -38.86 -17.67 33.89
N THR A 114 -37.55 -17.85 34.08
CA THR A 114 -36.95 -19.14 34.45
C THR A 114 -36.25 -19.06 35.82
N HIS A 115 -35.71 -17.89 36.15
CA HIS A 115 -34.94 -17.64 37.35
C HIS A 115 -35.36 -16.32 38.01
N VAL A 116 -34.99 -16.17 39.27
CA VAL A 116 -35.09 -14.91 40.03
C VAL A 116 -33.72 -14.52 40.55
N VAL A 117 -33.45 -13.22 40.57
CA VAL A 117 -32.21 -12.66 41.12
C VAL A 117 -32.22 -12.74 42.64
N THR A 118 -31.28 -13.49 43.23
CA THR A 118 -31.18 -13.69 44.69
C THR A 118 -29.92 -13.09 45.31
N GLY A 119 -28.92 -12.76 44.51
CA GLY A 119 -27.71 -12.09 44.97
C GLY A 119 -27.13 -11.22 43.86
N ILE A 120 -26.52 -10.11 44.25
CA ILE A 120 -25.83 -9.20 43.34
C ILE A 120 -24.53 -8.77 44.00
N LEU A 121 -23.44 -8.82 43.24
CA LEU A 121 -22.18 -8.18 43.58
C LEU A 121 -22.15 -6.83 42.87
N TYR A 122 -22.07 -5.76 43.66
CA TYR A 122 -21.93 -4.40 43.18
C TYR A 122 -20.44 -4.03 43.10
N GLY A 123 -20.06 -3.33 42.04
CA GLY A 123 -18.71 -2.85 41.77
C GLY A 123 -18.70 -1.92 40.57
N ALA A 124 -17.55 -1.72 39.94
CA ALA A 124 -17.44 -0.99 38.68
C ALA A 124 -16.23 -1.49 37.91
N GLN A 125 -16.33 -1.57 36.59
CA GLN A 125 -15.26 -1.96 35.69
C GLN A 125 -14.90 -0.81 34.75
N ALA A 126 -13.61 -0.73 34.38
CA ALA A 126 -13.11 0.23 33.40
C ALA A 126 -12.15 -0.47 32.44
N PHE A 127 -12.32 -0.21 31.15
CA PHE A 127 -11.51 -0.68 30.06
C PHE A 127 -10.81 0.50 29.41
N PHE A 128 -9.48 0.43 29.40
CA PHE A 128 -8.62 1.37 28.68
C PHE A 128 -8.09 0.64 27.45
N VAL A 129 -8.64 0.97 26.28
CA VAL A 129 -8.24 0.37 25.01
C VAL A 129 -7.19 1.27 24.37
N PHE A 130 -5.99 0.73 24.18
CA PHE A 130 -4.87 1.47 23.59
C PHE A 130 -4.63 0.99 22.16
N ASP A 131 -4.84 1.89 21.21
CA ASP A 131 -4.74 1.62 19.78
C ASP A 131 -3.52 2.35 19.18
N ARG A 132 -2.84 1.73 18.20
CA ARG A 132 -1.76 2.36 17.43
C ARG A 132 -1.72 1.85 16.00
N GLU A 133 -1.56 2.77 15.07
CA GLU A 133 -1.28 2.43 13.67
C GLU A 133 0.18 1.98 13.53
N VAL A 134 0.37 0.85 12.85
CA VAL A 134 1.68 0.22 12.64
C VAL A 134 2.03 0.29 11.17
N SER A 135 3.23 0.78 10.85
CA SER A 135 3.71 0.78 9.47
C SER A 135 4.22 -0.59 9.06
N VAL A 136 4.24 -0.87 7.75
CA VAL A 136 4.63 -2.18 7.18
C VAL A 136 6.07 -2.60 7.55
N ASN A 137 6.93 -1.64 7.90
CA ASN A 137 8.34 -1.89 8.23
C ASN A 137 8.58 -2.10 9.73
N GLU A 138 7.54 -1.96 10.55
CA GLU A 138 7.64 -2.11 11.99
C GLU A 138 7.24 -3.51 12.44
N ASN A 139 7.95 -4.03 13.45
CA ASN A 139 7.69 -5.35 13.97
C ASN A 139 6.48 -5.31 14.93
N HIS A 140 5.36 -5.89 14.50
CA HIS A 140 4.13 -5.93 15.29
C HIS A 140 4.31 -6.61 16.66
N GLN A 141 5.08 -7.71 16.73
CA GLN A 141 5.31 -8.42 17.99
C GLN A 141 6.14 -7.57 18.98
N GLU A 142 7.12 -6.83 18.46
CA GLU A 142 7.93 -5.91 19.26
C GLU A 142 7.10 -4.75 19.79
N ILE A 143 6.27 -4.14 18.94
CA ILE A 143 5.35 -3.06 19.34
C ILE A 143 4.36 -3.55 20.39
N GLN A 144 3.75 -4.73 20.18
CA GLN A 144 2.81 -5.32 21.12
C GLN A 144 3.48 -5.66 22.46
N GLY A 145 4.71 -6.19 22.43
CA GLY A 145 5.52 -6.46 23.61
C GLY A 145 5.82 -5.20 24.41
N ASN A 146 6.29 -4.16 23.72
CA ASN A 146 6.60 -2.86 24.33
C ASN A 146 5.33 -2.21 24.93
N LEU A 147 4.22 -2.23 24.20
CA LEU A 147 2.94 -1.70 24.68
C LEU A 147 2.48 -2.42 25.95
N LYS A 148 2.57 -3.76 25.98
CA LYS A 148 2.21 -4.55 27.16
C LYS A 148 3.06 -4.19 28.39
N VAL A 149 4.35 -3.95 28.20
CA VAL A 149 5.24 -3.49 29.28
C VAL A 149 4.84 -2.10 29.77
N MET A 150 4.52 -1.19 28.86
CA MET A 150 4.12 0.18 29.22
C MET A 150 2.79 0.21 29.97
N ILE A 151 1.76 -0.53 29.52
CA ILE A 151 0.47 -0.61 30.20
C ILE A 151 0.63 -1.24 31.60
N LYS A 152 1.52 -2.23 31.76
CA LYS A 152 1.85 -2.80 33.09
C LYS A 152 2.39 -1.76 34.07
N LYS A 153 3.04 -0.70 33.59
CA LYS A 153 3.51 0.38 34.47
C LYS A 153 2.34 1.20 35.04
N ILE A 154 1.21 1.33 34.32
CA ILE A 154 0.01 2.04 34.81
C ILE A 154 -0.52 1.37 36.08
N SER A 155 -0.69 0.03 36.06
CA SER A 155 -1.17 -0.72 37.22
C SER A 155 -0.15 -0.80 38.37
N SER A 156 1.12 -0.50 38.09
CA SER A 156 2.18 -0.47 39.09
C SER A 156 2.30 0.89 39.81
N VAL A 157 1.61 1.94 39.35
CA VAL A 157 1.61 3.22 40.06
C VAL A 157 0.74 3.11 41.30
N SER A 158 1.34 3.36 42.47
CA SER A 158 0.64 3.32 43.75
C SER A 158 -0.55 4.27 43.74
N ILE A 159 -1.74 3.69 43.88
CA ILE A 159 -3.04 4.38 43.90
C ILE A 159 -3.17 5.34 45.10
N GLU A 160 -2.33 5.17 46.13
CA GLU A 160 -2.38 5.92 47.39
C GLU A 160 -1.38 7.08 47.50
N GLY A 161 -0.60 7.43 46.46
CA GLY A 161 0.40 8.51 46.55
C GLY A 161 0.66 9.28 45.25
N GLU A 162 1.20 10.50 45.38
CA GLU A 162 1.68 11.39 44.29
C GLU A 162 2.91 10.83 43.54
N GLY A 163 2.91 9.54 43.22
CA GLY A 163 3.95 8.91 42.41
C GLY A 163 3.79 9.27 40.95
N SER A 164 4.58 10.21 40.44
CA SER A 164 4.71 10.44 39.00
C SER A 164 5.29 9.19 38.32
N LEU A 165 4.64 8.71 37.27
CA LEU A 165 5.09 7.56 36.49
C LEU A 165 6.42 7.93 35.80
N LYS A 166 7.54 7.41 36.31
CA LYS A 166 8.87 7.68 35.72
C LYS A 166 9.01 6.89 34.43
N MET A 167 9.15 7.60 33.32
CA MET A 167 9.40 7.03 32.00
C MET A 167 10.73 7.53 31.44
N GLU A 168 11.39 6.68 30.65
CA GLU A 168 12.57 7.08 29.87
C GLU A 168 12.14 7.86 28.61
N ASP A 169 13.01 8.69 28.04
CA ASP A 169 12.68 9.54 26.89
C ASP A 169 12.18 8.73 25.66
N ASP A 170 12.74 7.54 25.45
CA ASP A 170 12.32 6.66 24.36
C ASP A 170 10.98 5.96 24.64
N GLU A 171 10.63 5.78 25.91
CA GLU A 171 9.31 5.30 26.31
C GLU A 171 8.23 6.36 26.09
N ILE A 172 8.55 7.63 26.39
CA ILE A 172 7.65 8.78 26.17
C ILE A 172 7.34 8.92 24.68
N LYS A 173 8.36 8.90 23.81
CA LYS A 173 8.17 8.96 22.34
C LYS A 173 7.34 7.80 21.78
N ASN A 174 7.41 6.63 22.42
CA ASN A 174 6.59 5.50 22.03
C ASN A 174 5.13 5.71 22.47
N VAL A 175 4.93 6.18 23.69
CA VAL A 175 3.61 6.43 24.29
C VAL A 175 2.80 7.49 23.53
N GLU A 176 3.45 8.53 23.01
CA GLU A 176 2.80 9.58 22.20
C GLU A 176 2.16 9.05 20.90
N LYS A 177 2.53 7.84 20.44
CA LYS A 177 1.99 7.22 19.23
C LYS A 177 0.72 6.41 19.44
N PHE A 178 0.27 6.27 20.69
CA PHE A 178 -0.93 5.51 21.03
C PHE A 178 -2.11 6.45 21.31
N SER A 179 -3.27 6.07 20.81
CA SER A 179 -4.54 6.64 21.26
C SER A 179 -5.12 5.78 22.39
N CYS A 180 -5.91 6.40 23.25
CA CYS A 180 -6.68 5.71 24.28
C CYS A 180 -8.17 5.89 24.02
N ARG A 181 -8.94 4.84 24.25
CA ARG A 181 -10.40 4.84 24.29
C ARG A 181 -10.85 4.23 25.61
N PHE A 182 -11.66 4.97 26.35
CA PHE A 182 -12.21 4.54 27.63
C PHE A 182 -13.63 4.02 27.47
N ILE A 183 -13.89 2.87 28.07
CA ILE A 183 -15.21 2.25 28.17
C ILE A 183 -15.33 1.77 29.61
N GLY A 184 -16.32 2.22 30.37
CA GLY A 184 -16.44 1.79 31.76
C GLY A 184 -17.68 2.30 32.46
N ASP A 185 -17.92 1.77 33.66
CA ASP A 185 -19.09 2.08 34.49
C ASP A 185 -18.95 3.42 35.25
N PHE A 186 -17.80 4.08 35.11
CA PHE A 186 -17.50 5.33 35.82
C PHE A 186 -17.93 6.54 35.00
N PHE A 187 -18.57 7.50 35.66
CA PHE A 187 -18.81 8.81 35.06
C PHE A 187 -17.52 9.63 35.05
N VAL A 188 -16.86 9.70 33.90
CA VAL A 188 -15.65 10.50 33.68
C VAL A 188 -16.01 11.70 32.81
N GLN A 189 -15.86 12.93 33.32
CA GLN A 189 -16.25 14.15 32.60
C GLN A 189 -15.56 14.32 31.25
N LYS A 190 -14.28 13.93 31.18
CA LYS A 190 -13.49 13.90 29.96
C LYS A 190 -12.83 12.52 29.83
N PRO A 191 -13.31 11.64 28.94
CA PRO A 191 -12.68 10.35 28.73
C PRO A 191 -11.24 10.55 28.21
N PRO A 192 -10.29 9.72 28.65
CA PRO A 192 -8.90 9.83 28.24
C PRO A 192 -8.73 9.48 26.77
N THR A 193 -7.97 10.30 26.06
CA THR A 193 -7.63 10.12 24.63
C THR A 193 -6.16 9.83 24.41
N SER A 194 -5.33 10.09 25.43
CA SER A 194 -3.90 9.82 25.45
C SER A 194 -3.54 8.90 26.62
N PHE A 195 -2.35 8.33 26.58
CA PHE A 195 -1.83 7.50 27.68
C PHE A 195 -1.70 8.28 28.99
N GLN A 196 -1.26 9.54 28.94
CA GLN A 196 -1.09 10.35 30.15
C GLN A 196 -2.44 10.62 30.82
N GLU A 197 -3.45 11.00 30.02
CA GLU A 197 -4.82 11.16 30.52
C GLU A 197 -5.36 9.84 31.07
N ALA A 198 -5.02 8.70 30.45
CA ALA A 198 -5.45 7.38 30.92
C ALA A 198 -4.88 7.04 32.30
N VAL A 199 -3.61 7.39 32.57
CA VAL A 199 -2.98 7.22 33.90
C VAL A 199 -3.70 8.06 34.95
N GLU A 200 -4.00 9.33 34.65
CA GLU A 200 -4.70 10.23 35.57
C GLU A 200 -6.10 9.71 35.90
N VAL A 201 -6.84 9.26 34.89
CA VAL A 201 -8.18 8.69 35.08
C VAL A 201 -8.10 7.39 35.88
N TYR A 202 -7.15 6.50 35.56
CA TYR A 202 -6.93 5.25 36.30
C TYR A 202 -6.69 5.49 37.80
N GLN A 203 -5.83 6.46 38.15
CA GLN A 203 -5.55 6.84 39.55
C GLN A 203 -6.77 7.41 40.27
N SER A 204 -7.71 8.02 39.54
CA SER A 204 -8.93 8.59 40.11
C SER A 204 -10.03 7.56 40.38
N LEU A 205 -10.06 6.42 39.68
CA LEU A 205 -11.16 5.44 39.73
C LEU A 205 -11.52 4.97 41.16
N PRO A 206 -10.55 4.63 42.03
CA PRO A 206 -10.89 4.12 43.36
C PRO A 206 -11.60 5.15 44.24
N LYS A 207 -11.28 6.44 44.07
CA LYS A 207 -11.97 7.55 44.77
C LYS A 207 -13.40 7.74 44.26
N LEU A 208 -13.66 7.45 42.98
CA LEU A 208 -15.00 7.55 42.41
C LEU A 208 -15.97 6.48 42.93
N LEU A 209 -15.44 5.38 43.47
CA LEU A 209 -16.21 4.28 44.07
C LEU A 209 -16.18 4.29 45.62
N GLU A 210 -15.55 5.31 46.23
CA GLU A 210 -15.43 5.43 47.68
C GLU A 210 -16.83 5.52 48.31
N GLY A 211 -17.11 4.67 49.31
CA GLY A 211 -18.43 4.56 49.94
C GLY A 211 -19.47 3.74 49.16
N GLY A 212 -19.18 3.28 47.95
CA GLY A 212 -20.02 2.35 47.18
C GLY A 212 -21.30 2.94 46.57
N GLU A 213 -21.55 4.25 46.74
CA GLU A 213 -22.77 4.92 46.26
C GLU A 213 -22.92 4.91 44.73
N ASN A 214 -21.81 4.78 44.00
CA ASN A 214 -21.75 4.75 42.54
C ASN A 214 -21.54 3.34 41.96
N ALA A 215 -21.65 2.28 42.77
CA ALA A 215 -21.42 0.92 42.33
C ALA A 215 -22.60 0.37 41.52
N VAL A 216 -22.30 -0.33 40.42
CA VAL A 216 -23.27 -0.98 39.53
C VAL A 216 -23.22 -2.50 39.71
N PRO A 217 -24.28 -3.24 39.33
CA PRO A 217 -24.22 -4.70 39.29
C PRO A 217 -23.09 -5.16 38.36
N VAL A 218 -22.16 -5.97 38.88
CA VAL A 218 -21.09 -6.61 38.08
C VAL A 218 -21.40 -8.09 37.86
N LYS A 219 -21.91 -8.74 38.91
CA LYS A 219 -22.12 -10.19 38.93
C LYS A 219 -23.41 -10.53 39.66
N VAL A 220 -24.15 -11.51 39.15
CA VAL A 220 -25.51 -11.81 39.60
C VAL A 220 -25.68 -13.30 39.85
N TRP A 221 -26.32 -13.65 40.96
CA TRP A 221 -26.74 -15.00 41.28
C TRP A 221 -28.23 -15.16 41.01
N LEU A 222 -28.54 -16.16 40.18
CA LEU A 222 -29.87 -16.49 39.71
C LEU A 222 -30.31 -17.81 40.33
N LEU A 223 -31.42 -17.80 41.07
CA LEU A 223 -32.05 -19.01 41.60
C LEU A 223 -33.12 -19.50 40.62
N PRO A 224 -33.12 -20.78 40.22
CA PRO A 224 -34.20 -21.35 39.42
C PRO A 224 -35.54 -21.21 40.15
N LEU A 225 -36.59 -20.80 39.43
CA LEU A 225 -37.93 -20.71 40.01
C LEU A 225 -38.46 -22.08 40.47
N THR A 226 -37.94 -23.17 39.91
CA THR A 226 -38.25 -24.55 40.33
C THR A 226 -37.85 -24.87 41.77
N CYS A 227 -36.86 -24.18 42.31
CA CYS A 227 -36.47 -24.31 43.71
C CYS A 227 -37.52 -23.70 44.65
N LEU A 228 -38.37 -22.81 44.14
CA LEU A 228 -39.43 -22.13 44.89
C LEU A 228 -40.78 -22.82 44.67
N ASP A 229 -41.07 -23.23 43.42
CA ASP A 229 -42.27 -23.98 43.07
C ASP A 229 -41.95 -25.00 41.97
N SER A 230 -42.17 -26.29 42.26
CA SER A 230 -41.96 -27.38 41.29
C SER A 230 -42.80 -27.27 40.02
N THR A 231 -43.95 -26.56 40.06
CA THR A 231 -44.80 -26.29 38.89
C THR A 231 -44.16 -25.32 37.90
N ALA A 232 -43.16 -24.55 38.35
CA ALA A 232 -42.37 -23.64 37.54
C ALA A 232 -41.29 -24.33 36.69
N ALA A 233 -41.31 -25.67 36.62
CA ALA A 233 -40.38 -26.45 35.80
C ALA A 233 -40.52 -26.08 34.32
N LYS A 234 -39.51 -25.37 33.82
CA LYS A 234 -39.34 -25.03 32.41
C LYS A 234 -38.03 -25.61 31.91
N LEU A 235 -38.05 -26.10 30.67
CA LEU A 235 -36.87 -26.60 30.00
C LEU A 235 -35.94 -25.44 29.62
N VAL A 236 -34.67 -25.55 30.02
CA VAL A 236 -33.59 -24.68 29.57
C VAL A 236 -32.44 -25.58 29.13
N ARG A 237 -32.40 -25.94 27.85
CA ARG A 237 -31.30 -26.70 27.27
C ARG A 237 -30.05 -25.83 27.19
N GLN A 238 -28.88 -26.40 27.48
CA GLN A 238 -27.60 -25.77 27.16
C GLN A 238 -27.27 -26.02 25.68
N ILE A 239 -26.55 -25.09 25.07
CA ILE A 239 -25.97 -25.28 23.74
C ILE A 239 -24.59 -25.92 23.91
N SER A 240 -24.27 -26.89 23.06
CA SER A 240 -22.98 -27.54 23.04
C SER A 240 -21.85 -26.55 22.81
N ILE A 241 -20.76 -26.74 23.55
CA ILE A 241 -19.58 -25.86 23.49
C ILE A 241 -19.01 -25.79 22.06
N GLY A 242 -19.05 -26.91 21.32
CA GLY A 242 -18.60 -26.97 19.93
C GLY A 242 -19.38 -26.01 19.02
N LEU A 243 -20.71 -26.00 19.08
CA LEU A 243 -21.52 -25.08 18.25
C LEU A 243 -21.36 -23.61 18.67
N VAL A 244 -21.11 -23.35 19.96
CA VAL A 244 -20.78 -21.99 20.42
C VAL A 244 -19.44 -21.53 19.84
N GLN A 245 -18.42 -22.40 19.84
CA GLN A 245 -17.11 -22.12 19.26
C GLN A 245 -17.18 -21.95 17.74
N GLU A 246 -17.95 -22.78 17.04
CA GLU A 246 -18.16 -22.63 15.58
C GLU A 246 -18.87 -21.31 15.25
N SER A 247 -19.92 -20.96 16.00
CA SER A 247 -20.63 -19.68 15.83
C SER A 247 -19.73 -18.47 16.09
N GLN A 248 -18.85 -18.58 17.09
CA GLN A 248 -17.83 -17.58 17.37
C GLN A 248 -16.85 -17.45 16.22
N SER A 249 -16.29 -18.56 15.74
CA SER A 249 -15.31 -18.56 14.65
C SER A 249 -15.85 -17.85 13.41
N VAL A 250 -17.11 -18.11 13.04
CA VAL A 250 -17.75 -17.42 11.92
C VAL A 250 -17.78 -15.90 12.12
N LEU A 251 -18.11 -15.42 13.32
CA LEU A 251 -18.19 -13.99 13.63
C LEU A 251 -16.81 -13.32 13.76
N GLU A 252 -15.82 -14.06 14.24
CA GLU A 252 -14.41 -13.64 14.28
C GLU A 252 -13.87 -13.48 12.85
N ASP A 253 -14.09 -14.47 11.97
CA ASP A 253 -13.68 -14.41 10.56
C ASP A 253 -14.21 -13.14 9.87
N PHE A 254 -15.48 -12.78 10.07
CA PHE A 254 -16.03 -11.54 9.52
C PHE A 254 -15.41 -10.27 10.12
N SER A 255 -15.01 -10.31 11.39
CA SER A 255 -14.42 -9.16 12.08
C SER A 255 -12.97 -8.94 11.63
N ASP A 256 -12.20 -10.01 11.48
CA ASP A 256 -10.84 -9.98 10.93
C ASP A 256 -10.86 -9.47 9.49
N LEU A 257 -11.82 -9.95 8.69
CA LEU A 257 -11.98 -9.50 7.32
C LEU A 257 -12.37 -8.01 7.25
N GLU A 258 -13.23 -7.53 8.15
CA GLU A 258 -13.57 -6.11 8.25
C GLU A 258 -12.34 -5.23 8.58
N MET A 259 -11.45 -5.70 9.45
CA MET A 259 -10.18 -5.03 9.74
C MET A 259 -9.31 -4.93 8.48
N ARG A 260 -9.10 -6.04 7.78
CA ARG A 260 -8.35 -6.08 6.52
C ARG A 260 -8.92 -5.12 5.47
N PHE A 261 -10.25 -5.00 5.36
CA PHE A 261 -10.88 -4.01 4.47
C PHE A 261 -10.56 -2.58 4.82
N ASN A 262 -10.63 -2.24 6.11
CA ASN A 262 -10.37 -0.89 6.57
C ASN A 262 -8.91 -0.51 6.29
N ASP A 263 -7.98 -1.45 6.46
CA ASP A 263 -6.56 -1.25 6.15
C ASP A 263 -6.33 -1.04 4.65
N ALA A 264 -6.92 -1.90 3.81
CA ALA A 264 -6.81 -1.77 2.35
C ALA A 264 -7.37 -0.43 1.84
N LEU A 265 -8.51 0.02 2.39
CA LEU A 265 -9.14 1.30 2.04
C LEU A 265 -8.32 2.53 2.47
N ARG A 266 -7.47 2.41 3.49
CA ARG A 266 -6.59 3.50 3.96
C ARG A 266 -5.34 3.67 3.10
N THR A 267 -5.01 2.71 2.24
CA THR A 267 -3.81 2.80 1.40
C THR A 267 -3.87 3.95 0.40
N GLN A 268 -2.72 4.61 0.16
CA GLN A 268 -2.62 5.68 -0.84
C GLN A 268 -3.06 5.21 -2.23
N THR A 269 -2.71 3.97 -2.61
CA THR A 269 -3.13 3.37 -3.88
C THR A 269 -4.66 3.30 -4.01
N ALA A 270 -5.38 2.88 -2.95
CA ALA A 270 -6.84 2.81 -2.97
C ALA A 270 -7.49 4.20 -3.07
N GLN A 271 -6.83 5.24 -2.55
CA GLN A 271 -7.26 6.64 -2.71
C GLN A 271 -7.01 7.16 -4.13
N GLN A 272 -5.89 6.77 -4.74
CA GLN A 272 -5.50 7.14 -6.11
C GLN A 272 -6.32 6.42 -7.18
N PHE A 273 -6.85 5.23 -6.90
CA PHE A 273 -7.68 4.44 -7.82
C PHE A 273 -9.05 4.11 -7.20
N PRO A 274 -10.03 5.04 -7.31
CA PRO A 274 -11.34 4.91 -6.67
C PRO A 274 -12.15 3.68 -7.07
N GLN A 275 -11.88 3.09 -8.24
CA GLN A 275 -12.52 1.87 -8.74
C GLN A 275 -12.32 0.70 -7.76
N ILE A 276 -11.11 0.57 -7.18
CA ILE A 276 -10.77 -0.45 -6.18
C ILE A 276 -11.48 -0.13 -4.88
N GLY A 277 -11.46 1.14 -4.46
CA GLY A 277 -12.18 1.60 -3.28
C GLY A 277 -13.67 1.29 -3.34
N LYS A 278 -14.30 1.43 -4.52
CA LYS A 278 -15.70 1.07 -4.75
C LYS A 278 -15.94 -0.42 -4.55
N LYS A 279 -15.09 -1.28 -5.13
CA LYS A 279 -15.17 -2.75 -4.99
C LYS A 279 -15.04 -3.20 -3.54
N LEU A 280 -14.03 -2.69 -2.81
CA LEU A 280 -13.82 -2.97 -1.39
C LEU A 280 -15.02 -2.51 -0.53
N LYS A 281 -15.58 -1.32 -0.81
CA LYS A 281 -16.77 -0.81 -0.11
C LYS A 281 -18.00 -1.69 -0.35
N THR A 282 -18.25 -2.09 -1.59
CA THR A 282 -19.36 -2.99 -1.95
C THR A 282 -19.23 -4.33 -1.22
N PHE A 283 -18.04 -4.92 -1.24
CA PHE A 283 -17.77 -6.18 -0.55
C PHE A 283 -17.99 -6.06 0.97
N LYS A 284 -17.46 -4.99 1.59
CA LYS A 284 -17.65 -4.72 3.02
C LYS A 284 -19.13 -4.61 3.38
N GLN A 285 -19.93 -3.94 2.56
CA GLN A 285 -21.37 -3.81 2.76
C GLN A 285 -22.07 -5.18 2.72
N MET A 286 -21.73 -6.02 1.74
CA MET A 286 -22.29 -7.38 1.61
C MET A 286 -21.93 -8.26 2.81
N CYS A 287 -20.66 -8.27 3.24
CA CYS A 287 -20.24 -9.01 4.43
C CYS A 287 -20.95 -8.52 5.70
N SER A 288 -21.09 -7.20 5.86
CA SER A 288 -21.82 -6.61 6.99
C SER A 288 -23.30 -7.00 6.98
N GLN A 289 -23.92 -7.06 5.81
CA GLN A 289 -25.30 -7.50 5.64
C GLN A 289 -25.46 -8.98 6.00
N PHE A 290 -24.58 -9.85 5.50
CA PHE A 290 -24.61 -11.28 5.80
C PHE A 290 -24.38 -11.54 7.29
N LYS A 291 -23.37 -10.90 7.91
CA LYS A 291 -23.11 -10.99 9.37
C LYS A 291 -24.35 -10.65 10.18
N LYS A 292 -25.07 -9.59 9.84
CA LYS A 292 -26.32 -9.20 10.52
C LYS A 292 -27.45 -10.23 10.32
N VAL A 293 -27.57 -10.81 9.12
CA VAL A 293 -28.56 -11.88 8.85
C VAL A 293 -28.24 -13.10 9.71
N PHE A 294 -26.98 -13.52 9.74
CA PHE A 294 -26.51 -14.64 10.56
C PHE A 294 -26.79 -14.40 12.06
N GLN A 295 -26.43 -13.24 12.60
CA GLN A 295 -26.70 -12.88 14.00
C GLN A 295 -28.20 -12.90 14.33
N ARG A 296 -29.06 -12.36 13.45
CA ARG A 296 -30.53 -12.42 13.63
C ARG A 296 -31.06 -13.85 13.61
N THR A 297 -30.51 -14.70 12.74
CA THR A 297 -30.89 -16.12 12.72
C THR A 297 -30.51 -16.80 14.04
N LEU A 298 -29.29 -16.58 14.54
CA LEU A 298 -28.89 -17.07 15.86
C LEU A 298 -29.80 -16.56 16.96
N ALA A 299 -30.11 -15.26 16.98
CA ALA A 299 -30.96 -14.63 17.99
C ALA A 299 -32.38 -15.20 17.99
N LYS A 300 -32.89 -15.62 16.82
CA LYS A 300 -34.20 -16.27 16.70
C LYS A 300 -34.18 -17.74 17.13
N LYS A 301 -33.13 -18.49 16.77
CA LYS A 301 -33.03 -19.95 16.97
C LYS A 301 -32.60 -20.32 18.39
N LEU A 302 -31.68 -19.58 18.99
CA LEU A 302 -31.13 -19.89 20.31
C LEU A 302 -32.22 -19.98 21.40
N PRO A 303 -33.17 -19.04 21.53
CA PRO A 303 -34.22 -19.16 22.55
C PRO A 303 -35.16 -20.35 22.31
N SER A 304 -35.45 -20.65 21.05
CA SER A 304 -36.27 -21.79 20.64
C SER A 304 -35.61 -23.11 21.04
N ILE A 305 -34.32 -23.28 20.76
CA ILE A 305 -33.54 -24.47 21.14
C ILE A 305 -33.48 -24.61 22.66
N ARG A 306 -33.15 -23.53 23.37
CA ARG A 306 -33.09 -23.53 24.84
C ARG A 306 -34.43 -23.87 25.47
N GLY A 307 -35.53 -23.35 24.93
CA GLY A 307 -36.89 -23.66 25.36
C GLY A 307 -37.45 -25.02 24.91
N GLY A 308 -36.71 -25.78 24.11
CA GLY A 308 -37.12 -27.08 23.55
C GLY A 308 -38.14 -27.01 22.41
N GLY A 309 -38.30 -25.85 21.77
CA GLY A 309 -39.12 -25.68 20.57
C GLY A 309 -38.42 -26.16 19.29
N GLU A 310 -37.08 -26.20 19.29
CA GLU A 310 -36.27 -26.73 18.19
C GLU A 310 -35.16 -27.64 18.72
N GLU A 311 -34.71 -28.57 17.88
CA GLU A 311 -33.55 -29.41 18.17
C GLU A 311 -32.25 -28.67 17.85
N GLU A 312 -31.19 -28.97 18.61
CA GLU A 312 -29.87 -28.34 18.44
C GLU A 312 -29.29 -28.55 17.03
N ALA A 313 -29.65 -29.64 16.36
CA ALA A 313 -29.30 -29.92 14.97
C ALA A 313 -29.69 -28.80 13.98
N VAL A 314 -30.71 -27.99 14.30
CA VAL A 314 -31.11 -26.83 13.48
C VAL A 314 -30.01 -25.76 13.45
N LEU A 315 -29.31 -25.55 14.57
CA LEU A 315 -28.18 -24.61 14.65
C LEU A 315 -26.97 -25.14 13.86
N ALA A 316 -26.66 -26.43 14.00
CA ALA A 316 -25.58 -27.08 13.25
C ALA A 316 -25.82 -26.98 11.73
N GLU A 317 -27.06 -27.16 11.28
CA GLU A 317 -27.42 -27.02 9.87
C GLU A 317 -27.26 -25.56 9.36
N GLU A 318 -27.54 -24.56 10.19
CA GLU A 318 -27.34 -23.15 9.82
C GLU A 318 -25.85 -22.78 9.69
N LEU A 319 -25.01 -23.30 10.59
CA LEU A 319 -23.55 -23.16 10.49
C LEU A 319 -23.02 -23.86 9.23
N ARG A 320 -23.48 -25.08 8.96
CA ARG A 320 -23.10 -25.82 7.75
C ARG A 320 -23.48 -25.07 6.48
N LYS A 321 -24.69 -24.48 6.43
CA LYS A 321 -25.13 -23.63 5.31
C LYS A 321 -24.19 -22.46 5.10
N THR A 322 -23.80 -21.79 6.18
CA THR A 322 -22.84 -20.67 6.14
C THR A 322 -21.51 -21.10 5.56
N CYS A 323 -20.95 -22.23 6.03
CA CYS A 323 -19.69 -22.79 5.51
C CYS A 323 -19.77 -23.24 4.05
N SER A 324 -20.95 -23.63 3.55
CA SER A 324 -21.16 -24.01 2.14
C SER A 324 -21.58 -22.84 1.24
N SER A 325 -21.80 -21.66 1.82
CA SER A 325 -22.24 -20.48 1.07
C SER A 325 -21.05 -19.77 0.40
N PRO A 326 -21.29 -18.87 -0.57
CA PRO A 326 -20.25 -17.97 -1.08
C PRO A 326 -19.65 -17.05 0.00
N PHE A 327 -20.28 -16.92 1.18
CA PHE A 327 -19.78 -16.16 2.33
C PHE A 327 -18.94 -17.01 3.29
N ASN A 328 -18.44 -18.17 2.84
CA ASN A 328 -17.52 -18.95 3.66
C ASN A 328 -16.16 -18.24 3.80
N SER A 329 -15.51 -18.48 4.93
CA SER A 329 -14.25 -17.81 5.30
C SER A 329 -13.15 -17.97 4.25
N LYS A 330 -13.06 -19.14 3.61
CA LYS A 330 -12.03 -19.42 2.60
C LYS A 330 -12.18 -18.51 1.38
N ASP A 331 -13.35 -18.50 0.76
CA ASP A 331 -13.57 -17.73 -0.48
C ASP A 331 -13.49 -16.22 -0.23
N LEU A 332 -14.00 -15.76 0.92
CA LEU A 332 -13.91 -14.36 1.33
C LEU A 332 -12.45 -13.91 1.50
N ASN A 333 -11.63 -14.74 2.16
CA ASN A 333 -10.20 -14.45 2.34
C ASN A 333 -9.43 -14.55 1.02
N GLU A 334 -9.72 -15.53 0.15
CA GLU A 334 -9.10 -15.65 -1.17
C GLU A 334 -9.37 -14.41 -2.05
N TRP A 335 -10.60 -13.88 -2.02
CA TRP A 335 -10.91 -12.62 -2.71
C TRP A 335 -10.18 -11.43 -2.10
N MET A 336 -10.07 -11.36 -0.77
CA MET A 336 -9.33 -10.30 -0.10
C MET A 336 -7.82 -10.34 -0.43
N ASP A 337 -7.20 -11.51 -0.39
CA ASP A 337 -5.80 -11.72 -0.77
C ASP A 337 -5.54 -11.26 -2.21
N CYS A 338 -6.47 -11.56 -3.10
CA CYS A 338 -6.50 -11.10 -4.47
C CYS A 338 -6.48 -9.57 -4.59
N LYS A 339 -7.30 -8.87 -3.79
CA LYS A 339 -7.37 -7.41 -3.78
C LYS A 339 -6.14 -6.75 -3.18
N GLU A 340 -5.60 -7.31 -2.10
CA GLU A 340 -4.34 -6.84 -1.50
C GLU A 340 -3.18 -6.98 -2.49
N ARG A 341 -3.14 -8.08 -3.25
CA ARG A 341 -2.17 -8.28 -4.32
C ARG A 341 -2.34 -7.24 -5.43
N GLU A 342 -3.57 -6.99 -5.90
CA GLU A 342 -3.85 -5.94 -6.89
C GLU A 342 -3.37 -4.55 -6.43
N ILE A 343 -3.62 -4.19 -5.16
CA ILE A 343 -3.14 -2.94 -4.56
C ILE A 343 -1.60 -2.88 -4.53
N SER A 344 -0.95 -3.98 -4.13
CA SER A 344 0.51 -4.07 -4.09
C SER A 344 1.15 -3.92 -5.49
N ILE A 345 0.53 -4.54 -6.48
CA ILE A 345 0.90 -4.45 -7.90
C ILE A 345 0.85 -2.99 -8.37
N LEU A 346 -0.27 -2.31 -8.14
CA LEU A 346 -0.44 -0.92 -8.55
C LEU A 346 0.50 0.01 -7.82
N LYS A 347 0.79 -0.26 -6.54
CA LYS A 347 1.83 0.43 -5.79
C LYS A 347 3.20 0.29 -6.46
N SER A 348 3.55 -0.91 -6.95
CA SER A 348 4.80 -1.10 -7.70
C SER A 348 4.84 -0.29 -9.00
N TYR A 349 3.72 -0.19 -9.72
CA TYR A 349 3.64 0.57 -10.97
C TYR A 349 3.70 2.08 -10.74
N THR A 350 2.93 2.59 -9.78
CA THR A 350 2.96 4.02 -9.39
C THR A 350 4.35 4.44 -8.92
N ASN A 351 5.06 3.60 -8.16
CA ASN A 351 6.47 3.85 -7.80
C ASN A 351 7.40 3.91 -9.02
N MET A 352 7.16 3.08 -10.03
CA MET A 352 7.94 3.08 -11.28
C MET A 352 7.66 4.32 -12.13
N MET A 353 6.46 4.89 -12.03
CA MET A 353 5.99 6.06 -12.77
C MET A 353 5.89 7.31 -11.87
N LYS A 354 6.76 7.44 -10.87
CA LYS A 354 6.69 8.51 -9.85
C LYS A 354 6.74 9.95 -10.38
N ASN A 355 7.19 10.13 -11.63
CA ASN A 355 7.31 11.43 -12.29
C ASN A 355 6.05 11.81 -13.09
N THR A 356 4.98 11.01 -13.03
CA THR A 356 3.73 11.27 -13.75
C THR A 356 2.60 11.62 -12.79
N GLN A 357 1.60 12.34 -13.30
CA GLN A 357 0.45 12.73 -12.51
C GLN A 357 -0.58 11.60 -12.50
N ILE A 358 -0.85 11.03 -11.32
CA ILE A 358 -1.94 10.07 -11.15
C ILE A 358 -3.25 10.85 -10.97
N VAL A 359 -4.22 10.57 -11.81
CA VAL A 359 -5.51 11.26 -11.86
C VAL A 359 -6.62 10.30 -11.38
N PRO A 360 -7.20 10.52 -10.19
CA PRO A 360 -8.17 9.58 -9.61
C PRO A 360 -9.55 9.64 -10.25
N CYS A 361 -9.95 10.80 -10.78
CA CYS A 361 -11.29 11.05 -11.29
C CYS A 361 -11.30 11.18 -12.81
N GLU A 362 -12.33 10.62 -13.46
CA GLU A 362 -12.50 10.77 -14.91
C GLU A 362 -12.68 12.24 -15.33
N ASN A 363 -13.32 13.09 -14.51
CA ASN A 363 -13.48 14.51 -14.82
C ASN A 363 -12.13 15.24 -14.85
N ASP A 364 -11.30 15.03 -13.83
CA ASP A 364 -9.96 15.61 -13.74
C ASP A 364 -9.07 15.09 -14.89
N PHE A 365 -9.30 13.86 -15.33
CA PHE A 365 -8.61 13.27 -16.48
C PHE A 365 -8.99 13.99 -17.78
N HIS A 366 -10.29 14.23 -18.00
CA HIS A 366 -10.78 14.99 -19.16
C HIS A 366 -10.25 16.44 -19.15
N GLU A 367 -10.20 17.09 -17.99
CA GLU A 367 -9.61 18.42 -17.86
C GLU A 367 -8.10 18.39 -18.16
N GLY A 368 -7.39 17.38 -17.67
CA GLY A 368 -5.96 17.20 -17.90
C GLY A 368 -5.60 17.04 -19.38
N ILE A 369 -6.38 16.26 -20.15
CA ILE A 369 -6.16 16.11 -21.59
C ILE A 369 -6.53 17.35 -22.41
N LEU A 370 -7.53 18.13 -21.98
CA LEU A 370 -7.97 19.35 -22.67
C LEU A 370 -6.96 20.50 -22.51
N ASN A 371 -6.26 20.54 -21.37
CA ASN A 371 -5.27 21.57 -21.08
C ASN A 371 -3.88 21.29 -21.67
N ALA A 372 -3.68 20.12 -22.28
CA ALA A 372 -2.42 19.68 -22.85
C ALA A 372 -2.45 19.72 -24.38
N GLU A 373 -1.38 20.23 -25.00
CA GLU A 373 -1.19 20.13 -26.45
C GLU A 373 -1.02 18.65 -26.86
N GLN A 374 -0.19 17.92 -26.11
CA GLN A 374 -0.03 16.47 -26.18
C GLN A 374 -0.22 15.86 -24.79
N ALA A 375 -1.07 14.86 -24.65
CA ALA A 375 -1.18 14.08 -23.41
C ALA A 375 -0.90 12.60 -23.68
N VAL A 376 0.14 12.08 -23.03
CA VAL A 376 0.48 10.65 -23.04
C VAL A 376 0.01 10.06 -21.72
N CYS A 377 -0.91 9.10 -21.79
CA CYS A 377 -1.65 8.62 -20.63
C CYS A 377 -1.43 7.13 -20.44
N PHE A 378 -0.92 6.72 -19.28
CA PHE A 378 -0.90 5.32 -18.89
C PHE A 378 -2.26 4.92 -18.30
N VAL A 379 -3.00 4.07 -19.00
CA VAL A 379 -4.36 3.69 -18.66
C VAL A 379 -4.38 2.25 -18.17
N PHE A 380 -4.78 2.05 -16.91
CA PHE A 380 -5.11 0.71 -16.41
C PHE A 380 -6.53 0.35 -16.85
N THR A 381 -6.65 -0.58 -17.80
CA THR A 381 -7.90 -0.86 -18.51
C THR A 381 -8.82 -1.83 -17.79
N SER A 382 -8.30 -2.57 -16.80
CA SER A 382 -9.04 -3.65 -16.11
C SER A 382 -9.47 -3.33 -14.67
N LEU A 383 -9.15 -2.15 -14.13
CA LEU A 383 -9.44 -1.82 -12.72
C LEU A 383 -10.93 -1.72 -12.42
N GLY A 384 -11.71 -1.16 -13.35
CA GLY A 384 -13.15 -0.95 -13.19
C GLY A 384 -14.01 -2.05 -13.77
N SER A 385 -13.44 -3.16 -14.26
CA SER A 385 -14.22 -4.30 -14.73
C SER A 385 -15.07 -4.90 -13.62
N ASP A 386 -16.28 -5.32 -13.97
CA ASP A 386 -17.21 -5.99 -13.05
C ASP A 386 -16.59 -7.28 -12.49
N GLU A 387 -16.87 -7.56 -11.22
CA GLU A 387 -16.33 -8.73 -10.55
C GLU A 387 -17.40 -9.78 -10.35
N ALA A 388 -17.22 -10.93 -11.00
CA ALA A 388 -18.15 -12.05 -10.91
C ALA A 388 -18.45 -12.46 -9.47
N TYR A 389 -17.43 -12.47 -8.59
CA TYR A 389 -17.62 -12.85 -7.19
C TYR A 389 -18.52 -11.87 -6.41
N LEU A 390 -18.40 -10.55 -6.65
CA LEU A 390 -19.31 -9.56 -6.05
C LEU A 390 -20.75 -9.78 -6.53
N SER A 391 -20.93 -10.13 -7.80
CA SER A 391 -22.24 -10.52 -8.34
C SER A 391 -22.77 -11.78 -7.67
N THR A 392 -21.93 -12.80 -7.45
CA THR A 392 -22.29 -14.03 -6.71
C THR A 392 -22.75 -13.73 -5.28
N LEU A 393 -22.03 -12.88 -4.54
CA LEU A 393 -22.41 -12.46 -3.19
C LEU A 393 -23.73 -11.70 -3.19
N SER A 394 -23.92 -10.77 -4.13
CA SER A 394 -25.17 -10.02 -4.29
C SER A 394 -26.35 -10.94 -4.58
N ASN A 395 -26.17 -11.87 -5.51
CA ASN A 395 -27.16 -12.85 -5.94
C ASN A 395 -27.57 -13.76 -4.77
N TYR A 396 -26.61 -14.20 -3.96
CA TYR A 396 -26.88 -15.00 -2.77
C TYR A 396 -27.70 -14.21 -1.73
N LEU A 397 -27.35 -12.95 -1.47
CA LEU A 397 -28.11 -12.09 -0.55
C LEU A 397 -29.52 -11.77 -1.06
N GLN A 398 -29.70 -11.67 -2.37
CA GLN A 398 -30.99 -11.38 -3.03
C GLN A 398 -31.81 -12.64 -3.33
N GLN A 399 -31.22 -13.83 -3.18
CA GLN A 399 -31.80 -15.13 -3.55
C GLN A 399 -32.15 -15.25 -5.05
N THR A 400 -31.30 -14.69 -5.92
CA THR A 400 -31.51 -14.68 -7.38
C THR A 400 -30.20 -14.91 -8.13
N PRO A 401 -30.07 -15.93 -9.01
CA PRO A 401 -31.06 -16.94 -9.41
C PRO A 401 -31.24 -18.05 -8.35
N LYS A 402 -32.14 -19.02 -8.61
CA LYS A 402 -32.43 -20.14 -7.70
C LYS A 402 -31.18 -21.02 -7.45
N PRO A 403 -31.12 -21.77 -6.32
CA PRO A 403 -29.93 -22.52 -5.87
C PRO A 403 -29.34 -23.55 -6.84
N ASP A 404 -30.06 -23.94 -7.89
CA ASP A 404 -29.62 -24.96 -8.88
C ASP A 404 -28.65 -24.42 -9.94
N ASP A 405 -28.43 -23.10 -10.03
CA ASP A 405 -27.50 -22.47 -10.99
C ASP A 405 -26.11 -22.22 -10.39
N ALA A 406 -25.57 -23.20 -9.65
CA ALA A 406 -24.25 -23.08 -9.00
C ALA A 406 -23.11 -23.08 -10.05
N GLN A 407 -22.71 -21.88 -10.49
CA GLN A 407 -21.36 -21.67 -11.00
C GLN A 407 -20.37 -21.78 -9.85
N ASP A 408 -19.19 -22.34 -10.17
CA ASP A 408 -18.07 -22.51 -9.26
C ASP A 408 -17.82 -21.19 -8.48
N PRO A 409 -17.92 -21.18 -7.14
CA PRO A 409 -17.81 -19.95 -6.34
C PRO A 409 -16.40 -19.36 -6.33
N HIS A 410 -15.43 -20.03 -6.94
CA HIS A 410 -14.06 -19.55 -7.03
C HIS A 410 -13.98 -18.17 -7.71
N PRO A 411 -13.19 -17.23 -7.16
CA PRO A 411 -12.86 -16.00 -7.85
C PRO A 411 -12.29 -16.37 -9.22
N PRO A 412 -12.89 -15.93 -10.35
CA PRO A 412 -12.39 -16.28 -11.66
C PRO A 412 -10.97 -15.75 -11.84
N ASP A 413 -10.18 -16.40 -12.71
CA ASP A 413 -8.84 -15.97 -13.10
C ASP A 413 -8.82 -14.46 -13.42
N GLN A 414 -8.10 -13.70 -12.59
CA GLN A 414 -7.99 -12.26 -12.71
C GLN A 414 -6.82 -11.88 -13.64
N TRP A 415 -6.86 -10.69 -14.23
CA TRP A 415 -5.81 -10.21 -15.15
C TRP A 415 -4.38 -10.27 -14.55
N TYR A 416 -4.26 -10.13 -13.23
CA TYR A 416 -2.97 -10.22 -12.54
C TYR A 416 -2.48 -11.65 -12.22
N THR A 417 -3.25 -12.71 -12.52
CA THR A 417 -2.77 -14.10 -12.43
C THR A 417 -2.03 -14.54 -13.69
N SER A 418 -2.27 -13.86 -14.82
CA SER A 418 -1.57 -14.13 -16.08
C SER A 418 -0.15 -13.56 -16.09
N ARG A 419 0.84 -14.45 -16.19
CA ARG A 419 2.25 -14.07 -16.28
C ARG A 419 2.58 -13.30 -17.56
N GLU A 420 1.82 -13.53 -18.63
CA GLU A 420 2.00 -12.87 -19.92
C GLU A 420 1.47 -11.44 -19.88
N GLU A 421 0.25 -11.25 -19.37
CA GLU A 421 -0.34 -9.93 -19.17
C GLU A 421 0.53 -9.09 -18.21
N TRP A 422 1.00 -9.70 -17.12
CA TRP A 422 1.94 -9.07 -16.19
C TRP A 422 3.21 -8.54 -16.87
N LYS A 423 3.85 -9.37 -17.69
CA LYS A 423 5.07 -8.98 -18.41
C LYS A 423 4.79 -7.86 -19.41
N ALA A 424 3.67 -7.94 -20.14
CA ALA A 424 3.26 -6.94 -21.10
C ALA A 424 2.99 -5.57 -20.43
N MET A 425 2.23 -5.54 -19.33
CA MET A 425 1.99 -4.31 -18.58
C MET A 425 3.28 -3.71 -18.02
N ARG A 426 4.17 -4.55 -17.48
CA ARG A 426 5.46 -4.08 -16.96
C ARG A 426 6.33 -3.46 -18.03
N GLN A 427 6.32 -4.05 -19.22
CA GLN A 427 7.00 -3.49 -20.38
C GLN A 427 6.40 -2.14 -20.78
N LYS A 428 5.08 -2.03 -20.92
CA LYS A 428 4.40 -0.78 -21.26
C LYS A 428 4.66 0.32 -20.21
N ALA A 429 4.54 0.00 -18.93
CA ALA A 429 4.77 0.96 -17.86
C ALA A 429 6.24 1.43 -17.81
N LYS A 430 7.20 0.55 -18.18
CA LYS A 430 8.59 0.95 -18.34
C LYS A 430 8.79 1.87 -19.54
N LEU A 431 8.21 1.55 -20.70
CA LEU A 431 8.26 2.42 -21.89
C LEU A 431 7.69 3.80 -21.59
N PHE A 432 6.53 3.85 -20.93
CA PHE A 432 5.89 5.08 -20.51
C PHE A 432 6.76 5.90 -19.54
N SER A 433 7.32 5.26 -18.50
CA SER A 433 8.18 5.94 -17.52
C SER A 433 9.48 6.47 -18.15
N ASP A 434 10.15 5.65 -18.98
CA ASP A 434 11.38 6.05 -19.67
C ASP A 434 11.10 7.22 -20.65
N PHE A 435 9.96 7.20 -21.34
CA PHE A 435 9.54 8.28 -22.25
C PHE A 435 9.14 9.56 -21.49
N ALA A 436 8.47 9.44 -20.35
CA ALA A 436 8.16 10.58 -19.47
C ALA A 436 9.43 11.25 -18.93
N GLU A 437 10.42 10.47 -18.48
CA GLU A 437 11.70 11.00 -18.02
C GLU A 437 12.49 11.68 -19.14
N ALA A 438 12.48 11.11 -20.35
CA ALA A 438 13.16 11.68 -21.51
C ALA A 438 12.57 13.05 -21.92
N ASN A 439 11.29 13.29 -21.63
CA ASN A 439 10.57 14.52 -21.99
C ASN A 439 10.24 15.41 -20.79
N LYS A 440 10.87 15.21 -19.61
CA LYS A 440 10.53 15.95 -18.38
C LYS A 440 10.66 17.48 -18.47
N GLU A 441 11.47 17.98 -19.40
CA GLU A 441 11.65 19.43 -19.63
C GLU A 441 10.73 19.97 -20.75
N ASN A 442 10.05 19.08 -21.49
CA ASN A 442 9.14 19.46 -22.55
C ASN A 442 7.76 19.82 -21.98
N LYS A 443 7.46 21.13 -21.94
CA LYS A 443 6.20 21.66 -21.40
C LYS A 443 4.98 21.40 -22.28
N ASN A 444 5.16 20.94 -23.52
CA ASN A 444 4.06 20.69 -24.44
C ASN A 444 3.46 19.28 -24.25
N ILE A 445 4.14 18.41 -23.48
CA ILE A 445 3.69 17.04 -23.23
C ILE A 445 3.31 16.89 -21.76
N THR A 446 2.09 16.39 -21.53
CA THR A 446 1.60 16.06 -20.19
C THR A 446 1.54 14.53 -20.03
N PHE A 447 2.04 14.03 -18.90
CA PHE A 447 2.05 12.60 -18.57
C PHE A 447 1.05 12.29 -17.46
N LEU A 448 -0.01 11.56 -17.81
CA LEU A 448 -1.10 11.20 -16.89
C LEU A 448 -1.14 9.69 -16.63
N THR A 449 -1.64 9.28 -15.47
CA THR A 449 -1.90 7.88 -15.13
C THR A 449 -3.29 7.76 -14.55
N VAL A 450 -4.12 6.88 -15.11
CA VAL A 450 -5.54 6.78 -14.76
C VAL A 450 -6.03 5.34 -14.84
N GLY A 451 -7.08 5.01 -14.08
CA GLY A 451 -7.86 3.79 -14.29
C GLY A 451 -9.11 4.11 -15.12
N LEU A 452 -9.25 3.52 -16.31
CA LEU A 452 -10.44 3.62 -17.15
C LEU A 452 -10.81 2.22 -17.61
N THR A 453 -12.07 1.82 -17.54
CA THR A 453 -12.45 0.47 -17.97
C THR A 453 -12.48 0.37 -19.49
N ASN A 454 -11.79 -0.62 -20.06
CA ASN A 454 -11.92 -0.98 -21.47
C ASN A 454 -12.04 -2.51 -21.59
N GLU A 455 -13.19 -2.99 -22.05
CA GLU A 455 -13.47 -4.44 -22.16
C GLU A 455 -12.70 -5.11 -23.31
N THR A 456 -12.27 -4.33 -24.31
CA THR A 456 -11.56 -4.85 -25.48
C THR A 456 -10.05 -5.00 -25.24
N GLN A 457 -9.49 -4.24 -24.31
CA GLN A 457 -8.06 -4.26 -23.97
C GLN A 457 -7.88 -4.65 -22.49
N LYS A 458 -7.29 -5.82 -22.23
CA LYS A 458 -6.99 -6.26 -20.86
C LYS A 458 -5.65 -5.71 -20.34
N GLY A 459 -5.57 -5.48 -19.03
CA GLY A 459 -4.37 -5.04 -18.32
C GLY A 459 -4.18 -3.53 -18.35
N ALA A 460 -3.30 -3.05 -19.24
CA ALA A 460 -3.00 -1.63 -19.38
C ALA A 460 -2.56 -1.27 -20.81
N SER A 461 -2.71 0.01 -21.15
CA SER A 461 -2.29 0.56 -22.42
C SER A 461 -1.79 2.01 -22.26
N ILE A 462 -1.14 2.52 -23.30
CA ILE A 462 -0.70 3.91 -23.36
C ILE A 462 -1.55 4.61 -24.41
N TYR A 463 -2.30 5.63 -23.98
CA TYR A 463 -3.17 6.41 -24.85
C TYR A 463 -2.47 7.72 -25.18
N LEU A 464 -2.64 8.17 -26.42
CA LEU A 464 -2.16 9.45 -26.93
C LEU A 464 -3.35 10.33 -27.26
N TYR A 465 -3.36 11.53 -26.69
CA TYR A 465 -4.31 12.59 -26.99
C TYR A 465 -3.58 13.81 -27.53
N THR A 466 -4.17 14.45 -28.53
CA THR A 466 -3.71 15.73 -29.10
C THR A 466 -4.87 16.72 -29.01
N ASP A 467 -4.64 17.88 -28.41
CA ASP A 467 -5.65 18.93 -28.22
C ASP A 467 -6.97 18.40 -27.62
N GLY A 468 -6.87 17.46 -26.67
CA GLY A 468 -8.00 16.81 -26.01
C GLY A 468 -8.70 15.68 -26.78
N PHE A 469 -8.27 15.35 -28.01
CA PHE A 469 -8.86 14.28 -28.82
C PHE A 469 -8.01 13.01 -28.79
N SER A 470 -8.64 11.84 -28.63
CA SER A 470 -7.95 10.54 -28.69
C SER A 470 -7.42 10.29 -30.09
N VAL A 471 -6.10 10.11 -30.20
CA VAL A 471 -5.39 9.84 -31.47
C VAL A 471 -5.05 8.36 -31.59
N ASN A 472 -4.54 7.75 -30.51
CA ASN A 472 -4.13 6.34 -30.51
C ASN A 472 -4.28 5.74 -29.10
N GLU A 473 -5.07 4.67 -28.97
CA GLU A 473 -5.30 3.94 -27.70
C GLU A 473 -4.30 2.80 -27.45
N ASN A 474 -3.31 2.65 -28.32
CA ASN A 474 -2.20 1.71 -28.15
C ASN A 474 -0.91 2.35 -28.69
N PHE A 475 -0.66 3.59 -28.28
CA PHE A 475 0.58 4.28 -28.60
C PHE A 475 1.77 3.51 -28.02
N GLU A 476 2.80 3.28 -28.83
CA GLU A 476 4.03 2.62 -28.38
C GLU A 476 5.19 3.62 -28.42
N PRO A 477 5.54 4.26 -27.28
CA PRO A 477 6.66 5.18 -27.25
C PRO A 477 7.96 4.47 -27.67
N PRO A 478 8.85 5.16 -28.41
CA PRO A 478 10.10 4.55 -28.84
C PRO A 478 10.95 4.20 -27.63
N SER A 479 11.41 2.94 -27.59
CA SER A 479 12.45 2.54 -26.65
C SER A 479 13.82 3.12 -27.05
N LYS A 480 14.87 2.87 -26.27
CA LYS A 480 16.23 3.29 -26.67
C LYS A 480 16.66 2.63 -27.99
N PRO A 481 17.35 3.35 -28.90
CA PRO A 481 17.98 2.75 -30.07
C PRO A 481 18.87 1.55 -29.68
N ALA A 482 18.87 0.50 -30.49
CA ALA A 482 19.50 -0.78 -30.11
C ALA A 482 21.03 -0.71 -30.12
N THR A 483 21.61 -0.12 -31.16
CA THR A 483 23.06 0.05 -31.31
C THR A 483 23.38 1.32 -32.09
N VAL A 484 24.47 1.97 -31.71
CA VAL A 484 25.06 3.11 -32.42
C VAL A 484 26.53 2.75 -32.67
N THR A 485 26.93 2.69 -33.93
CA THR A 485 28.30 2.35 -34.33
C THR A 485 28.81 3.33 -35.37
N GLY A 486 30.04 3.83 -35.21
CA GLY A 486 30.70 4.60 -36.25
C GLY A 486 30.93 3.72 -37.49
N SER A 487 30.43 4.15 -38.64
CA SER A 487 30.59 3.47 -39.92
C SER A 487 31.65 4.14 -40.80
N ASP A 488 31.69 5.47 -40.80
CA ASP A 488 32.69 6.27 -41.51
C ASP A 488 33.28 7.33 -40.56
N ILE A 489 34.61 7.35 -40.44
CA ILE A 489 35.33 8.21 -39.51
C ILE A 489 36.33 9.03 -40.31
N ASN A 490 36.10 10.33 -40.37
CA ASN A 490 36.99 11.30 -41.01
C ASN A 490 37.72 12.14 -39.96
N HIS A 491 38.53 13.10 -40.39
CA HIS A 491 39.24 14.02 -39.50
C HIS A 491 38.34 15.08 -38.86
N ASN A 492 37.17 15.36 -39.44
CA ASN A 492 36.23 16.37 -38.92
C ASN A 492 34.77 15.91 -38.88
N SER A 493 34.49 14.64 -39.17
CA SER A 493 33.15 14.08 -39.11
C SER A 493 33.16 12.60 -38.74
N VAL A 494 32.06 12.15 -38.15
CA VAL A 494 31.80 10.73 -37.87
C VAL A 494 30.38 10.43 -38.31
N THR A 495 30.23 9.46 -39.21
CA THR A 495 28.92 8.91 -39.58
C THR A 495 28.59 7.75 -38.65
N LEU A 496 27.44 7.84 -38.00
CA LEU A 496 26.94 6.83 -37.07
C LEU A 496 25.81 6.06 -37.70
N LYS A 497 25.95 4.73 -37.75
CA LYS A 497 24.87 3.82 -38.08
C LYS A 497 24.04 3.52 -36.84
N ILE A 498 22.75 3.79 -36.91
CA ILE A 498 21.78 3.66 -35.82
C ILE A 498 20.83 2.52 -36.15
N SER A 499 20.73 1.55 -35.24
CA SER A 499 19.70 0.52 -35.34
C SER A 499 18.41 0.97 -34.65
N PRO A 500 17.24 0.77 -35.29
CA PRO A 500 15.98 1.21 -34.75
C PRO A 500 15.69 0.60 -33.38
N PRO A 501 14.91 1.28 -32.54
CA PRO A 501 14.53 0.77 -31.24
C PRO A 501 13.65 -0.48 -31.37
N ARG A 502 13.65 -1.31 -30.34
CA ARG A 502 12.87 -2.55 -30.33
C ARG A 502 11.35 -2.31 -30.31
N PHE A 503 10.93 -1.23 -29.66
CA PHE A 503 9.53 -0.82 -29.50
C PHE A 503 9.38 0.61 -30.04
N GLY A 504 8.23 0.91 -30.64
CA GLY A 504 7.89 2.24 -31.16
C GLY A 504 8.67 2.67 -32.40
N ALA A 505 9.18 1.72 -33.20
CA ALA A 505 9.98 2.02 -34.39
C ALA A 505 9.15 2.59 -35.56
N GLU A 506 7.86 2.26 -35.62
CA GLU A 506 6.97 2.62 -36.73
C GLU A 506 6.64 4.12 -36.77
N ASP A 507 6.64 4.78 -35.62
CA ASP A 507 6.25 6.19 -35.45
C ASP A 507 7.45 7.16 -35.44
N ILE A 508 8.66 6.68 -35.75
CA ILE A 508 9.89 7.50 -35.72
C ILE A 508 9.91 8.50 -36.88
N SER A 509 10.14 9.76 -36.52
CA SER A 509 10.28 10.89 -37.44
C SER A 509 11.74 11.28 -37.68
N SER A 510 12.61 11.16 -36.67
CA SER A 510 14.03 11.51 -36.78
C SER A 510 14.87 10.82 -35.70
N TYR A 511 16.19 10.91 -35.82
CA TYR A 511 17.13 10.56 -34.75
C TYR A 511 17.94 11.79 -34.36
N SER A 512 18.08 12.02 -33.05
CA SER A 512 18.99 13.03 -32.52
C SER A 512 20.21 12.36 -31.90
N VAL A 513 21.39 12.80 -32.33
CA VAL A 513 22.68 12.36 -31.82
C VAL A 513 23.25 13.45 -30.94
N GLU A 514 23.51 13.09 -29.69
CA GLU A 514 24.27 13.90 -28.76
C GLU A 514 25.73 13.41 -28.74
N TYR A 515 26.69 14.34 -28.74
CA TYR A 515 28.13 14.03 -28.72
C TYR A 515 28.91 14.94 -27.76
N CYS A 516 29.97 14.41 -27.16
CA CYS A 516 30.90 15.18 -26.32
C CYS A 516 32.35 14.70 -26.51
N VAL A 517 33.33 15.56 -26.21
CA VAL A 517 34.75 15.18 -26.18
C VAL A 517 34.96 14.24 -24.99
N SER A 518 35.71 13.16 -25.18
CA SER A 518 36.00 12.17 -24.15
C SER A 518 36.72 12.84 -22.96
N GLY A 519 36.09 12.80 -21.79
CA GLY A 519 36.61 13.42 -20.56
C GLY A 519 36.16 14.87 -20.32
N GLU A 520 35.38 15.47 -21.21
CA GLU A 520 34.76 16.79 -21.01
C GLU A 520 33.26 16.67 -20.69
N ASP A 521 32.75 17.60 -19.88
CA ASP A 521 31.32 17.77 -19.63
C ASP A 521 30.73 18.79 -20.60
N GLY A 522 29.71 18.41 -21.38
CA GLY A 522 29.02 19.32 -22.30
C GLY A 522 28.59 18.66 -23.61
N TRP A 523 27.46 17.93 -23.57
CA TRP A 523 26.87 17.32 -24.75
C TRP A 523 26.38 18.38 -25.73
N LYS A 524 26.83 18.27 -26.98
CA LYS A 524 26.26 18.98 -28.15
C LYS A 524 25.28 18.05 -28.85
N GLN A 525 24.37 18.61 -29.64
CA GLN A 525 23.35 17.83 -30.34
C GLN A 525 23.33 18.15 -31.83
N GLU A 526 23.17 17.13 -32.66
CA GLU A 526 22.89 17.20 -34.09
C GLU A 526 21.69 16.29 -34.39
N THR A 527 20.74 16.78 -35.19
CA THR A 527 19.49 16.05 -35.50
C THR A 527 19.38 15.88 -37.01
N GLU A 528 19.07 14.67 -37.46
CA GLU A 528 18.93 14.36 -38.88
C GLU A 528 17.65 13.54 -39.13
N SER A 529 16.92 13.87 -40.20
CA SER A 529 15.60 13.30 -40.46
C SER A 529 15.70 11.95 -41.17
N LYS A 530 15.03 10.92 -40.62
CA LYS A 530 14.75 9.61 -41.24
C LYS A 530 15.93 8.80 -41.82
N ALA A 531 17.17 9.12 -41.47
CA ALA A 531 18.30 8.30 -41.84
C ALA A 531 18.69 7.38 -40.68
N GLU A 532 18.81 6.07 -40.95
CA GLU A 532 19.51 5.11 -40.05
C GLU A 532 21.03 5.40 -39.98
N GLU A 533 21.47 6.49 -40.61
CA GLU A 533 22.83 7.00 -40.60
C GLU A 533 22.76 8.49 -40.28
N VAL A 534 23.50 8.94 -39.26
CA VAL A 534 23.59 10.36 -38.90
C VAL A 534 25.04 10.81 -38.99
N THR A 535 25.31 11.85 -39.75
CA THR A 535 26.68 12.39 -39.89
C THR A 535 26.88 13.55 -38.94
N VAL A 536 27.72 13.34 -37.91
CA VAL A 536 28.13 14.42 -37.01
C VAL A 536 29.32 15.15 -37.62
N SER A 537 29.19 16.46 -37.86
CA SER A 537 30.20 17.27 -38.56
C SER A 537 30.84 18.34 -37.66
N GLY A 538 31.92 18.97 -38.13
CA GLY A 538 32.61 20.03 -37.38
C GLY A 538 33.41 19.54 -36.16
N LEU A 539 33.80 18.26 -36.15
CA LEU A 539 34.62 17.65 -35.11
C LEU A 539 36.09 18.08 -35.25
N SER A 540 36.83 18.05 -34.13
CA SER A 540 38.26 18.37 -34.12
C SER A 540 39.09 17.15 -34.53
N PRO A 541 40.09 17.31 -35.42
CA PRO A 541 40.99 16.21 -35.82
C PRO A 541 41.71 15.56 -34.65
N ASN A 542 42.03 14.27 -34.79
CA ASN A 542 42.75 13.47 -33.79
C ASN A 542 42.14 13.52 -32.37
N THR A 543 40.84 13.83 -32.25
CA THR A 543 40.14 13.99 -30.96
C THR A 543 39.19 12.82 -30.72
N GLU A 544 39.10 12.42 -29.45
CA GLU A 544 38.23 11.34 -29.00
C GLU A 544 36.85 11.87 -28.62
N TYR A 545 35.79 11.28 -29.18
CA TYR A 545 34.41 11.65 -28.93
C TYR A 545 33.59 10.47 -28.43
N MET A 546 32.60 10.78 -27.59
CA MET A 546 31.57 9.85 -27.12
C MET A 546 30.22 10.29 -27.68
N PHE A 547 29.39 9.33 -28.07
CA PHE A 547 28.11 9.57 -28.74
C PHE A 547 26.98 8.85 -28.00
N ARG A 548 25.79 9.44 -28.02
CA ARG A 548 24.53 8.78 -27.66
C ARG A 548 23.42 9.27 -28.58
N CYS A 549 22.40 8.48 -28.76
CA CYS A 549 21.34 8.70 -29.75
C CYS A 549 19.96 8.47 -29.12
N ARG A 550 18.99 9.28 -29.55
CA ARG A 550 17.57 9.17 -29.23
C ARG A 550 16.76 9.02 -30.51
N ALA A 551 15.73 8.22 -30.45
CA ALA A 551 14.69 8.18 -31.48
C ALA A 551 13.62 9.23 -31.17
N GLU A 552 13.18 10.01 -32.16
CA GLU A 552 12.17 11.06 -31.98
C GLU A 552 10.90 10.76 -32.77
N THR A 553 9.74 10.84 -32.13
CA THR A 553 8.43 10.83 -32.79
C THR A 553 7.87 12.25 -32.88
N PRO A 554 6.80 12.49 -33.66
CA PRO A 554 6.11 13.79 -33.65
C PRO A 554 5.60 14.22 -32.27
N VAL A 555 5.41 13.27 -31.34
CA VAL A 555 4.97 13.52 -29.97
C VAL A 555 6.13 13.97 -29.10
N GLY A 556 7.28 13.30 -29.17
CA GLY A 556 8.43 13.58 -28.32
C GLY A 556 9.60 12.60 -28.50
N ALA A 557 10.67 12.81 -27.74
CA ALA A 557 11.90 12.02 -27.84
C ALA A 557 11.88 10.80 -26.91
N GLY A 558 12.37 9.66 -27.40
CA GLY A 558 12.65 8.47 -26.60
C GLY A 558 13.87 8.65 -25.68
N PRO A 559 14.12 7.68 -24.79
CA PRO A 559 15.33 7.66 -23.97
C PRO A 559 16.57 7.47 -24.84
N ALA A 560 17.68 8.08 -24.42
CA ALA A 560 18.97 7.88 -25.07
C ALA A 560 19.46 6.44 -24.89
N ASN A 561 20.19 5.90 -25.88
CA ASN A 561 20.93 4.66 -25.70
C ASN A 561 22.12 4.84 -24.75
N GLU A 562 22.79 3.73 -24.43
CA GLU A 562 24.05 3.79 -23.67
C GLU A 562 25.08 4.59 -24.47
N VAL A 563 25.91 5.36 -23.75
CA VAL A 563 26.99 6.11 -24.37
C VAL A 563 27.94 5.15 -25.08
N SER A 564 28.32 5.48 -26.30
CA SER A 564 29.26 4.70 -27.10
C SER A 564 30.63 4.59 -26.43
N GLY A 565 31.44 3.62 -26.88
CA GLY A 565 32.88 3.72 -26.68
C GLY A 565 33.45 4.99 -27.32
N SER A 566 34.66 5.38 -26.90
CA SER A 566 35.38 6.50 -27.51
C SER A 566 35.67 6.21 -28.98
N ILE A 567 35.25 7.12 -29.87
CA ILE A 567 35.57 7.10 -31.30
C ILE A 567 36.51 8.25 -31.58
N LYS A 568 37.70 7.93 -32.09
CA LYS A 568 38.73 8.93 -32.39
C LYS A 568 38.64 9.33 -33.86
N THR A 569 38.46 10.62 -34.13
CA THR A 569 38.55 11.18 -35.49
C THR A 569 39.95 10.97 -36.06
N LEU A 570 40.07 10.85 -37.39
CA LEU A 570 41.37 10.71 -38.04
C LEU A 570 42.24 11.98 -37.87
N PRO A 571 43.58 11.86 -37.92
CA PRO A 571 44.44 13.02 -38.08
C PRO A 571 44.24 13.65 -39.47
N CYS A 572 44.51 14.95 -39.62
CA CYS A 572 44.58 15.57 -40.95
C CYS A 572 45.66 14.89 -41.81
N SER A 573 45.48 14.87 -43.14
CA SER A 573 46.50 14.32 -44.03
C SER A 573 47.83 15.10 -43.90
N PRO A 574 48.98 14.51 -44.28
CA PRO A 574 50.23 15.27 -44.41
C PRO A 574 50.07 16.45 -45.38
N PRO A 575 50.96 17.46 -45.32
CA PRO A 575 51.07 18.47 -46.37
C PRO A 575 51.22 17.78 -47.74
N GLY A 576 50.64 18.39 -48.78
CA GLY A 576 50.69 17.85 -50.14
C GLY A 576 52.08 17.99 -50.76
N LYS A 577 52.15 18.03 -52.09
CA LYS A 577 53.43 17.89 -52.80
C LYS A 577 54.47 18.92 -52.36
N LEU A 578 55.66 18.44 -51.98
CA LEU A 578 56.80 19.29 -51.65
C LEU A 578 57.51 19.74 -52.93
N HIS A 579 57.62 21.05 -53.12
CA HIS A 579 58.38 21.73 -54.14
C HIS A 579 59.64 22.31 -53.52
N VAL A 580 60.80 21.92 -54.05
CA VAL A 580 62.11 22.32 -53.57
C VAL A 580 62.84 23.05 -54.68
N GLU A 581 63.22 24.30 -54.43
CA GLU A 581 64.06 25.11 -55.32
C GLU A 581 65.36 25.45 -54.60
N SER A 582 66.49 25.05 -55.16
CA SER A 582 67.81 25.32 -54.59
C SER A 582 68.45 26.54 -55.24
N THR A 583 69.07 27.37 -54.41
CA THR A 583 69.95 28.47 -54.84
C THR A 583 71.35 28.24 -54.29
N SER A 584 72.31 29.11 -54.63
CA SER A 584 73.73 28.93 -54.25
C SER A 584 74.03 28.83 -52.74
N ARG A 585 73.11 29.25 -51.85
CA ARG A 585 73.30 29.24 -50.38
C ARG A 585 72.05 28.90 -49.55
N GLU A 586 70.91 28.71 -50.19
CA GLU A 586 69.61 28.55 -49.51
C GLU A 586 68.74 27.56 -50.29
N ILE A 587 67.91 26.82 -49.56
CA ILE A 587 66.87 25.95 -50.14
C ILE A 587 65.51 26.58 -49.83
N SER A 588 64.80 26.98 -50.88
CA SER A 588 63.42 27.41 -50.81
C SER A 588 62.51 26.19 -50.92
N VAL A 589 61.67 25.98 -49.92
CA VAL A 589 60.68 24.92 -49.92
C VAL A 589 59.28 25.50 -49.87
N SER A 590 58.39 24.96 -50.70
CA SER A 590 56.96 25.24 -50.66
C SER A 590 56.18 23.94 -50.81
N TRP A 591 55.01 23.85 -50.21
CA TRP A 591 54.20 22.64 -50.25
C TRP A 591 52.74 22.97 -50.47
N GLU A 592 51.97 21.98 -50.91
CA GLU A 592 50.53 22.11 -50.99
C GLU A 592 49.91 21.90 -49.60
N LYS A 593 48.73 22.48 -49.38
CA LYS A 593 47.95 22.18 -48.17
C LYS A 593 47.61 20.69 -48.11
N PRO A 594 47.37 20.16 -46.90
CA PRO A 594 46.83 18.82 -46.77
C PRO A 594 45.58 18.63 -47.64
N ALA A 595 45.54 17.54 -48.39
CA ALA A 595 44.43 17.22 -49.30
C ALA A 595 43.11 17.01 -48.53
N GLU A 596 43.20 16.47 -47.32
CA GLU A 596 42.07 16.26 -46.42
C GLU A 596 42.18 17.23 -45.24
N LEU A 597 41.56 18.40 -45.42
CA LEU A 597 41.35 19.41 -44.38
C LEU A 597 39.86 19.53 -44.09
N GLY A 598 39.54 19.77 -42.81
CA GLY A 598 38.16 19.99 -42.42
C GLY A 598 37.69 21.31 -43.01
N GLN A 599 36.41 21.38 -43.37
CA GLN A 599 35.79 22.66 -43.66
C GLN A 599 36.01 23.57 -42.42
N ASP A 600 36.58 24.75 -42.65
CA ASP A 600 37.00 25.74 -41.62
C ASP A 600 38.17 25.35 -40.69
N VAL A 601 38.96 24.33 -41.02
CA VAL A 601 40.23 24.03 -40.32
C VAL A 601 41.38 24.85 -40.92
N HIS A 602 41.98 25.73 -40.11
CA HIS A 602 43.16 26.51 -40.48
C HIS A 602 44.44 25.91 -39.88
N VAL A 603 45.38 25.50 -40.74
CA VAL A 603 46.71 25.06 -40.28
C VAL A 603 47.49 26.28 -39.78
N LEU A 604 47.74 26.35 -38.48
CA LEU A 604 48.41 27.49 -37.84
C LEU A 604 49.93 27.52 -38.10
N SER A 605 50.54 26.35 -38.27
CA SER A 605 51.97 26.25 -38.53
C SER A 605 52.36 24.87 -39.09
N TYR A 606 53.51 24.82 -39.74
CA TYR A 606 54.16 23.61 -40.25
C TYR A 606 55.54 23.47 -39.61
N ILE A 607 56.03 22.23 -39.51
CA ILE A 607 57.40 21.92 -39.13
C ILE A 607 58.12 21.48 -40.41
N VAL A 608 59.12 22.26 -40.80
CA VAL A 608 60.06 21.90 -41.86
C VAL A 608 61.26 21.25 -41.20
N GLU A 609 61.56 20.02 -41.58
CA GLU A 609 62.69 19.25 -41.06
C GLU A 609 63.69 19.03 -42.19
N TYR A 610 64.97 19.26 -41.93
CA TYR A 610 66.05 18.98 -42.87
C TYR A 610 67.23 18.28 -42.20
N ALA A 611 67.89 17.40 -42.96
CA ALA A 611 69.03 16.63 -42.47
C ALA A 611 70.02 16.39 -43.61
N LYS A 612 71.31 16.24 -43.26
CA LYS A 612 72.29 15.70 -44.19
C LYS A 612 72.10 14.18 -44.27
N PRO A 613 71.93 13.61 -45.46
CA PRO A 613 71.82 12.16 -45.60
C PRO A 613 73.14 11.49 -45.19
N ASP A 614 73.03 10.39 -44.44
CA ASP A 614 74.15 9.53 -44.06
C ASP A 614 73.88 8.13 -44.64
N GLN A 615 74.76 7.64 -45.51
CA GLN A 615 74.58 6.36 -46.19
C GLN A 615 74.61 5.16 -45.23
N GLN A 616 75.07 5.33 -43.99
CA GLN A 616 75.11 4.28 -42.96
C GLN A 616 73.90 4.29 -42.03
N VAL A 617 73.07 5.34 -42.10
CA VAL A 617 71.92 5.54 -41.21
C VAL A 617 70.65 5.59 -42.06
N LYS A 618 69.59 4.91 -41.62
CA LYS A 618 68.31 5.00 -42.33
C LYS A 618 67.75 6.41 -42.17
N GLU A 619 66.98 6.86 -43.17
CA GLU A 619 66.37 8.20 -43.17
C GLU A 619 65.53 8.50 -41.90
N GLU A 620 64.90 7.47 -41.33
CA GLU A 620 64.13 7.53 -40.08
C GLU A 620 64.98 7.87 -38.84
N ASP A 621 66.28 7.54 -38.85
CA ASP A 621 67.21 7.67 -37.73
C ASP A 621 68.19 8.86 -37.89
N LEU A 622 68.06 9.66 -38.96
CA LEU A 622 68.88 10.86 -39.18
C LEU A 622 68.62 11.91 -38.10
N HIS A 623 69.65 12.69 -37.77
CA HIS A 623 69.48 13.87 -36.93
C HIS A 623 68.85 15.00 -37.75
N TRP A 624 67.54 15.20 -37.56
CA TRP A 624 66.77 16.23 -38.25
C TRP A 624 66.82 17.57 -37.50
N GLU A 625 67.31 18.60 -38.18
CA GLU A 625 67.12 19.99 -37.76
C GLU A 625 65.68 20.41 -38.08
N GLN A 626 65.04 21.18 -37.20
CA GLN A 626 63.63 21.56 -37.31
C GLN A 626 63.47 23.08 -37.30
N MET A 627 62.58 23.58 -38.13
CA MET A 627 62.13 24.97 -38.10
C MET A 627 60.61 25.08 -38.24
N MET A 628 60.04 26.12 -37.64
CA MET A 628 58.60 26.41 -37.75
C MET A 628 58.34 27.34 -38.94
N ALA A 629 57.32 27.02 -39.73
CA ALA A 629 56.83 27.87 -40.81
C ALA A 629 55.36 28.26 -40.57
N GLY A 630 55.05 29.55 -40.67
CA GLY A 630 53.69 30.08 -40.49
C GLY A 630 52.85 30.12 -41.77
N ALA A 631 53.38 29.63 -42.89
CA ALA A 631 52.73 29.59 -44.19
C ALA A 631 53.26 28.37 -44.98
N GLU A 632 52.67 28.07 -46.14
CA GLU A 632 53.00 26.93 -46.99
C GLU A 632 54.32 27.07 -47.77
N LYS A 633 55.25 27.84 -47.22
CA LYS A 633 56.59 28.10 -47.75
C LYS A 633 57.57 28.44 -46.63
N SER A 634 58.83 28.08 -46.82
CA SER A 634 59.94 28.42 -45.93
C SER A 634 61.27 28.48 -46.67
N ILE A 635 62.25 29.16 -46.10
CA ILE A 635 63.62 29.25 -46.62
C ILE A 635 64.55 28.64 -45.58
N ILE A 636 65.27 27.60 -45.97
CA ILE A 636 66.32 26.98 -45.16
C ILE A 636 67.65 27.67 -45.52
N SER A 637 68.23 28.36 -44.54
CA SER A 637 69.45 29.17 -44.70
C SER A 637 70.60 28.61 -43.84
N GLY A 638 71.85 29.03 -44.14
CA GLY A 638 73.02 28.56 -43.40
C GLY A 638 73.52 27.17 -43.81
N LEU A 639 73.08 26.66 -44.96
CA LEU A 639 73.48 25.36 -45.50
C LEU A 639 74.90 25.41 -46.08
N GLN A 640 75.63 24.30 -45.95
CA GLN A 640 76.93 24.15 -46.58
C GLN A 640 76.81 24.03 -48.11
N PRO A 641 77.59 24.81 -48.90
CA PRO A 641 77.63 24.68 -50.35
C PRO A 641 77.97 23.26 -50.82
N GLU A 642 77.48 22.88 -52.00
CA GLU A 642 77.73 21.58 -52.64
C GLU A 642 77.39 20.35 -51.77
N THR A 643 76.49 20.51 -50.79
CA THR A 643 76.06 19.44 -49.89
C THR A 643 74.60 19.07 -50.15
N GLU A 644 74.30 17.77 -50.19
CA GLU A 644 72.93 17.26 -50.33
C GLU A 644 72.20 17.29 -48.99
N TYR A 645 70.90 17.60 -49.02
CA TYR A 645 70.02 17.61 -47.84
C TYR A 645 68.71 16.91 -48.17
N ALA A 646 68.22 16.09 -47.24
CA ALA A 646 66.86 15.61 -47.23
C ALA A 646 65.97 16.65 -46.55
N VAL A 647 64.77 16.90 -47.09
CA VAL A 647 63.80 17.84 -46.53
C VAL A 647 62.43 17.19 -46.48
N ARG A 648 61.74 17.33 -45.34
CA ARG A 648 60.34 16.90 -45.18
C ARG A 648 59.54 17.94 -44.40
N VAL A 649 58.23 17.92 -44.60
CA VAL A 649 57.32 18.86 -43.96
C VAL A 649 56.19 18.08 -43.30
N ARG A 650 55.87 18.43 -42.06
CA ARG A 650 54.76 17.84 -41.32
C ARG A 650 53.98 18.90 -40.55
N ILE A 651 52.75 18.56 -40.18
CA ILE A 651 51.94 19.37 -39.28
C ILE A 651 52.33 19.00 -37.84
N PRO A 652 52.45 19.96 -36.90
CA PRO A 652 52.62 19.63 -35.49
C PRO A 652 51.47 18.72 -35.02
N GLN A 653 51.81 17.51 -34.56
CA GLN A 653 50.86 16.67 -33.82
C GLN A 653 50.84 17.16 -32.37
N LYS A 654 49.66 17.42 -31.83
CA LYS A 654 49.48 17.82 -30.43
C LYS A 654 49.30 16.59 -29.55
#